data_AF-A0A833EAW6-F1
#
_entry.id   AF-A0A833EAW6-F1
#
_cell.length_a   1.000
_cell.length_b   1.000
_cell.length_c   1.000
_cell.angle_alpha   90.00
_cell.angle_beta   90.00
_cell.angle_gamma   90.00
#
_symmetry.space_group_name_H-M   'P 1'
#
loop_
_entity.id
_entity.type
_entity.pdbx_description
1 polymer ?
#
loop_
_entity_poly.entity_id
_entity_poly.type
_entity_poly.pdbx_seq_one_letter_code
_entity_poly.pdbx_strand_id
1 'polypeptide(L)'
;MVKYNLDYLKRKGFFKRAIPLEDVEGVLVDQENMLAYVEVSSREEVERIRKKLLPLKVNYIWFYFPSTGKLKVFRRRGEIKWFYYSPNMRKDYRKSREDKLRKFSPDNMNILFDIRDIVEKFYWELWEHRILMAKSIRELKEDRNKLLVVQRFIDRLIFFYFLAQLKLIKIKSGGMEWVLDRRNTREFFQWICNHLNDKELQDFLNRIFFDVLGKTNERGFISEEFEVGGERFSILSPCLNGGLFIEEKFEGIPERKIRISGIRELILNVLNNYNWIIGEELPEEEDVVGDLTPEVIGHIYEKFVVSLEQIGLGKIKLEDIQRVRRELRYGRKKIGVYYTPEEITNYISMNTIYPYIRDKLGERFGSKGEALLDNLFNKEDFSREELEILKYLYFEVLTKLRICDNACGSGSFLIAAGDILLGLYSRVLKILEEHLGEDRDVKKILEEMEKSPTRNYYIVRQIIINNLYGVDLMEGAVEIAKLRFWLWLISQVDPKSIEGKRIETLPNLDYNLMVGNSLIGYVDIEDVDLDFIAHKTLDSWLGISKVEWLKNLAKKIREFKTLPSHEAVKLKEKLNRELEKGREFLNEKFYNMLKAKGVKISKEEFLNLKPFHWGFEFYEVFDLEKPKEERGFDIIIGNPPY
;
A
#
# COMPACT_ATOMS: atom_id res chain seq x y z
N MET A 1 6.48 -28.22 29.09
CA MET A 1 6.00 -27.07 28.29
C MET A 1 6.48 -25.79 28.95
N VAL A 2 7.10 -24.88 28.20
CA VAL A 2 7.45 -23.56 28.74
C VAL A 2 6.16 -22.77 28.94
N LYS A 3 5.91 -22.27 30.16
CA LYS A 3 4.81 -21.35 30.43
C LYS A 3 5.32 -19.93 30.20
N TYR A 4 4.74 -19.23 29.23
CA TYR A 4 5.05 -17.84 28.90
C TYR A 4 4.22 -16.85 29.75
N ASN A 5 4.11 -17.15 31.06
CA ASN A 5 3.35 -16.40 32.05
C ASN A 5 4.19 -15.25 32.67
N LEU A 6 3.68 -14.60 33.72
CA LEU A 6 4.40 -13.54 34.42
C LEU A 6 5.80 -13.94 34.90
N ASP A 7 6.00 -15.17 35.39
CA ASP A 7 7.30 -15.64 35.85
C ASP A 7 8.33 -15.71 34.71
N TYR A 8 7.88 -16.04 33.50
CA TYR A 8 8.72 -15.97 32.32
C TYR A 8 9.18 -14.54 32.05
N LEU A 9 8.29 -13.55 32.11
CA LEU A 9 8.64 -12.14 31.92
C LEU A 9 9.59 -11.63 33.00
N LYS A 10 9.36 -12.00 34.26
CA LYS A 10 10.28 -11.68 35.37
C LYS A 10 11.69 -12.23 35.15
N ARG A 11 11.81 -13.49 34.71
CA ARG A 11 13.11 -14.09 34.34
C ARG A 11 13.79 -13.40 33.17
N LYS A 12 13.01 -12.77 32.28
CA LYS A 12 13.52 -11.95 31.17
C LYS A 12 13.95 -10.53 31.57
N GLY A 13 13.74 -10.14 32.83
CA GLY A 13 14.13 -8.85 33.38
C GLY A 13 13.02 -7.79 33.40
N PHE A 14 11.79 -8.16 33.04
CA PHE A 14 10.60 -7.28 33.15
C PHE A 14 9.99 -7.33 34.54
N PHE A 15 9.08 -6.39 34.85
CA PHE A 15 8.29 -6.32 36.06
C PHE A 15 9.13 -6.29 37.35
N LYS A 16 10.31 -5.64 37.32
CA LYS A 16 11.10 -5.36 38.52
C LYS A 16 10.33 -4.48 39.51
N ARG A 17 9.53 -3.55 38.99
CA ARG A 17 8.51 -2.78 39.71
C ARG A 17 7.19 -2.91 38.96
N ALA A 18 6.28 -3.73 39.49
CA ALA A 18 4.96 -3.94 38.91
C ALA A 18 3.93 -3.13 39.69
N ILE A 19 3.08 -2.39 38.98
CA ILE A 19 2.00 -1.62 39.58
C ILE A 19 0.67 -2.22 39.09
N PRO A 20 -0.23 -2.64 40.01
CA PRO A 20 -1.59 -3.01 39.64
C PRO A 20 -2.30 -1.80 39.04
N LEU A 21 -3.02 -2.00 37.95
CA LEU A 21 -3.82 -0.93 37.36
C LEU A 21 -5.16 -0.84 38.12
N GLU A 22 -5.36 0.23 38.88
CA GLU A 22 -6.52 0.38 39.78
C GLU A 22 -7.87 0.25 39.04
N ASP A 23 -7.95 0.73 37.79
CA ASP A 23 -9.19 0.73 37.00
C ASP A 23 -9.45 -0.55 36.18
N VAL A 24 -8.48 -1.48 36.14
CA VAL A 24 -8.61 -2.73 35.38
C VAL A 24 -8.08 -3.90 36.20
N GLU A 25 -9.00 -4.65 36.79
CA GLU A 25 -8.71 -5.81 37.62
C GLU A 25 -7.84 -6.85 36.87
N GLY A 26 -6.81 -7.38 37.56
CA GLY A 26 -5.93 -8.41 37.03
C GLY A 26 -4.83 -7.91 36.08
N VAL A 27 -4.73 -6.60 35.80
CA VAL A 27 -3.66 -6.02 34.98
C VAL A 27 -2.48 -5.58 35.83
N LEU A 28 -1.29 -6.04 35.45
CA LEU A 28 -0.03 -5.54 35.98
C LEU A 28 0.69 -4.73 34.92
N VAL A 29 1.22 -3.56 35.29
CA VAL A 29 1.97 -2.69 34.37
C VAL A 29 3.41 -2.55 34.85
N ASP A 30 4.34 -2.81 33.93
CA ASP A 30 5.74 -2.41 34.02
C ASP A 30 5.89 -1.05 33.32
N GLN A 31 5.97 0.02 34.13
CA GLN A 31 6.07 1.39 33.62
C GLN A 31 7.41 1.69 32.95
N GLU A 32 8.49 1.01 33.34
CA GLU A 32 9.82 1.22 32.75
C GLU A 32 9.84 0.73 31.30
N ASN A 33 9.21 -0.43 31.06
CA ASN A 33 9.16 -1.07 29.76
C ASN A 33 7.86 -0.81 28.99
N MET A 34 6.93 -0.05 29.58
CA MET A 34 5.62 0.26 29.01
C MET A 34 4.86 -1.01 28.58
N LEU A 35 4.94 -2.06 29.41
CA LEU A 35 4.42 -3.41 29.15
C LEU A 35 3.34 -3.77 30.17
N ALA A 36 2.14 -4.05 29.71
CA ALA A 36 1.08 -4.63 30.53
C ALA A 36 1.09 -6.16 30.43
N TYR A 37 0.80 -6.84 31.54
CA TYR A 37 0.54 -8.29 31.60
C TYR A 37 -0.87 -8.53 32.09
N VAL A 38 -1.55 -9.49 31.45
CA VAL A 38 -2.88 -9.93 31.83
C VAL A 38 -3.07 -11.42 31.53
N GLU A 39 -3.76 -12.10 32.44
CA GLU A 39 -4.26 -13.44 32.19
C GLU A 39 -5.69 -13.35 31.67
N VAL A 40 -5.99 -14.07 30.59
CA VAL A 40 -7.30 -14.07 29.93
C VAL A 40 -7.80 -15.48 29.71
N SER A 41 -9.11 -15.59 29.63
CA SER A 41 -9.83 -16.83 29.39
C SER A 41 -10.42 -16.90 27.97
N SER A 42 -10.70 -15.75 27.34
CA SER A 42 -11.38 -15.69 26.04
C SER A 42 -10.84 -14.57 25.13
N ARG A 43 -11.27 -14.61 23.86
CA ARG A 43 -10.94 -13.57 22.87
C ARG A 43 -11.67 -12.26 23.14
N GLU A 44 -12.92 -12.33 23.57
CA GLU A 44 -13.76 -11.19 23.94
C GLU A 44 -13.10 -10.42 25.09
N GLU A 45 -12.49 -11.14 26.02
CA GLU A 45 -11.74 -10.56 27.13
C GLU A 45 -10.49 -9.82 26.66
N VAL A 46 -9.72 -10.37 25.71
CA VAL A 46 -8.58 -9.67 25.08
C VAL A 46 -9.02 -8.34 24.49
N GLU A 47 -10.07 -8.33 23.66
CA GLU A 47 -10.57 -7.11 23.02
C GLU A 47 -11.08 -6.07 24.04
N ARG A 48 -11.83 -6.52 25.06
CA ARG A 48 -12.34 -5.66 26.13
C ARG A 48 -11.20 -4.99 26.90
N ILE A 49 -10.19 -5.76 27.31
CA ILE A 49 -9.03 -5.24 28.07
C ILE A 49 -8.18 -4.35 27.17
N ARG A 50 -7.92 -4.76 25.92
CA ARG A 50 -7.20 -3.96 24.92
C ARG A 50 -7.82 -2.56 24.80
N LYS A 51 -9.14 -2.47 24.64
CA LYS A 51 -9.87 -1.19 24.55
C LYS A 51 -9.74 -0.34 25.82
N LYS A 52 -9.80 -0.96 27.01
CA LYS A 52 -9.60 -0.25 28.28
C LYS A 52 -8.17 0.27 28.48
N LEU A 53 -7.18 -0.43 27.93
CA LEU A 53 -5.77 -0.04 28.03
C LEU A 53 -5.35 0.96 26.94
N LEU A 54 -6.18 1.20 25.90
CA LEU A 54 -5.89 2.17 24.84
C LEU A 54 -5.58 3.59 25.33
N PRO A 55 -6.27 4.17 26.34
CA PRO A 55 -5.98 5.52 26.82
C PRO A 55 -4.66 5.62 27.60
N LEU A 56 -4.15 4.50 28.10
CA LEU A 56 -2.98 4.48 28.97
C LEU A 56 -1.68 4.49 28.17
N LYS A 57 -0.61 5.05 28.72
CA LYS A 57 0.72 5.03 28.10
C LYS A 57 1.35 3.63 28.22
N VAL A 58 0.76 2.63 27.55
CA VAL A 58 1.28 1.27 27.44
C VAL A 58 1.56 0.98 25.97
N ASN A 59 2.78 0.54 25.66
CA ASN A 59 3.20 0.24 24.29
C ASN A 59 2.94 -1.22 23.91
N TYR A 60 2.96 -2.12 24.89
CA TYR A 60 2.79 -3.55 24.68
C TYR A 60 1.81 -4.15 25.69
N ILE A 61 0.95 -5.07 25.24
CA ILE A 61 0.04 -5.80 26.13
C ILE A 61 0.24 -7.30 25.93
N TRP A 62 0.61 -7.99 27.00
CA TRP A 62 0.88 -9.42 27.05
C TRP A 62 -0.33 -10.16 27.62
N PHE A 63 -1.06 -10.83 26.74
CA PHE A 63 -2.23 -11.65 27.07
C PHE A 63 -1.82 -13.12 27.14
N TYR A 64 -1.82 -13.69 28.34
CA TYR A 64 -1.53 -15.11 28.55
C TYR A 64 -2.83 -15.88 28.81
N PHE A 65 -2.98 -17.07 28.20
CA PHE A 65 -4.13 -17.95 28.38
C PHE A 65 -3.72 -19.16 29.23
N PRO A 66 -3.95 -19.17 30.56
CA PRO A 66 -3.41 -20.21 31.45
C PRO A 66 -3.90 -21.62 31.13
N SER A 67 -5.15 -21.76 30.67
CA SER A 67 -5.79 -23.05 30.36
C SER A 67 -5.21 -23.73 29.12
N THR A 68 -4.74 -22.96 28.14
CA THR A 68 -4.28 -23.47 26.84
C THR A 68 -2.78 -23.28 26.63
N GLY A 69 -2.13 -22.46 27.45
CA GLY A 69 -0.73 -22.05 27.26
C GLY A 69 -0.54 -21.12 26.05
N LYS A 70 -1.62 -20.61 25.46
CA LYS A 70 -1.57 -19.64 24.36
C LYS A 70 -1.08 -18.28 24.87
N LEU A 71 -0.49 -17.54 23.96
CA LEU A 71 0.03 -16.20 24.21
C LEU A 71 -0.35 -15.30 23.04
N LYS A 72 -0.81 -14.10 23.36
CA LYS A 72 -0.95 -13.00 22.42
C LYS A 72 -0.23 -11.78 22.95
N VAL A 73 0.55 -11.12 22.10
CA VAL A 73 1.19 -9.84 22.46
C VAL A 73 0.74 -8.80 21.45
N PHE A 74 0.15 -7.73 21.97
CA PHE A 74 -0.28 -6.56 21.20
C PHE A 74 0.81 -5.49 21.27
N ARG A 75 1.11 -4.84 20.14
CA ARG A 75 1.96 -3.65 20.08
C ARG A 75 1.15 -2.46 19.57
N ARG A 76 1.18 -1.36 20.33
CA ARG A 76 0.47 -0.12 20.03
C ARG A 76 1.31 0.90 19.25
N ARG A 77 2.64 0.88 19.41
CA ARG A 77 3.53 1.87 18.80
C ARG A 77 3.78 1.53 17.33
N GLY A 78 3.38 2.44 16.43
CA GLY A 78 3.40 2.22 14.97
C GLY A 78 2.10 1.59 14.44
N GLU A 79 2.20 0.77 13.41
CA GLU A 79 1.14 -0.12 12.95
C GLU A 79 0.77 -1.10 14.08
N ILE A 80 -0.53 -1.29 14.26
CA ILE A 80 -1.10 -2.24 15.22
C ILE A 80 -0.67 -3.65 14.82
N LYS A 81 0.13 -4.29 15.65
CA LYS A 81 0.64 -5.64 15.39
C LYS A 81 0.33 -6.61 16.51
N TRP A 82 0.14 -7.85 16.10
CA TRP A 82 -0.09 -8.99 16.98
C TRP A 82 1.02 -10.02 16.82
N PHE A 83 1.49 -10.53 17.95
CA PHE A 83 2.24 -11.76 18.02
C PHE A 83 1.34 -12.83 18.62
N TYR A 84 1.24 -13.99 17.97
CA TYR A 84 0.48 -15.13 18.46
C TYR A 84 1.39 -16.34 18.65
N TYR A 85 1.22 -17.02 19.80
CA TYR A 85 1.79 -18.32 20.08
C TYR A 85 0.73 -19.28 20.61
N SER A 86 0.75 -20.50 20.06
CA SER A 86 0.00 -21.66 20.52
C SER A 86 0.92 -22.89 20.52
N PRO A 87 0.88 -23.73 21.56
CA PRO A 87 1.66 -24.97 21.59
C PRO A 87 1.30 -25.95 20.46
N ASN A 88 0.08 -25.85 19.93
CA ASN A 88 -0.50 -26.74 18.93
C ASN A 88 -0.26 -26.26 17.49
N MET A 89 0.39 -25.11 17.29
CA MET A 89 0.65 -24.63 15.94
C MET A 89 1.63 -25.53 15.16
N ARG A 90 1.56 -25.42 13.84
CA ARG A 90 2.41 -26.10 12.86
C ARG A 90 3.88 -25.97 13.25
N LYS A 91 4.63 -27.08 13.14
CA LYS A 91 5.97 -27.23 13.76
C LYS A 91 6.99 -26.16 13.31
N ASP A 92 7.00 -25.83 12.02
CA ASP A 92 7.88 -24.80 11.45
C ASP A 92 7.50 -23.40 11.95
N TYR A 93 6.21 -23.10 12.01
CA TYR A 93 5.72 -21.84 12.56
C TYR A 93 6.03 -21.71 14.06
N ARG A 94 5.82 -22.79 14.82
CA ARG A 94 6.14 -22.87 16.25
C ARG A 94 7.60 -22.57 16.53
N LYS A 95 8.51 -23.19 15.76
CA LYS A 95 9.95 -23.01 15.92
C LYS A 95 10.38 -21.55 15.76
N SER A 96 9.79 -20.83 14.79
CA SER A 96 10.03 -19.39 14.62
C SER A 96 9.56 -18.60 15.85
N ARG A 97 8.31 -18.81 16.29
CA ARG A 97 7.74 -18.09 17.42
C ARG A 97 8.51 -18.35 18.73
N GLU A 98 8.97 -19.58 18.94
CA GLU A 98 9.82 -19.95 20.08
C GLU A 98 11.21 -19.29 20.05
N ASP A 99 11.82 -19.14 18.87
CA ASP A 99 13.09 -18.40 18.71
C ASP A 99 12.92 -16.91 19.06
N LYS A 100 11.83 -16.28 18.60
CA LYS A 100 11.50 -14.88 18.92
C LYS A 100 11.29 -14.70 20.43
N LEU A 101 10.51 -15.58 21.06
CA LEU A 101 10.35 -15.57 22.52
C LEU A 101 11.69 -15.75 23.23
N ARG A 102 12.53 -16.69 22.80
CA ARG A 102 13.87 -16.88 23.40
C ARG A 102 14.73 -15.62 23.31
N LYS A 103 14.63 -14.81 22.25
CA LYS A 103 15.39 -13.56 22.07
C LYS A 103 14.75 -12.33 22.70
N PHE A 104 13.49 -12.42 23.13
CA PHE A 104 12.75 -11.32 23.76
C PHE A 104 13.38 -10.89 25.09
N SER A 105 13.56 -9.58 25.25
CA SER A 105 14.14 -8.90 26.42
C SER A 105 13.69 -7.43 26.46
N PRO A 106 13.89 -6.70 27.58
CA PRO A 106 13.64 -5.25 27.67
C PRO A 106 14.27 -4.44 26.53
N ASP A 107 15.53 -4.73 26.20
CA ASP A 107 16.27 -4.02 25.13
C ASP A 107 15.87 -4.45 23.71
N ASN A 108 15.06 -5.51 23.56
CA ASN A 108 14.73 -6.10 22.27
C ASN A 108 13.27 -6.58 22.21
N MET A 109 12.34 -5.74 22.64
CA MET A 109 10.91 -6.10 22.67
C MET A 109 10.33 -6.32 21.27
N ASN A 110 10.82 -5.59 20.27
CA ASN A 110 10.35 -5.64 18.89
C ASN A 110 10.65 -6.97 18.18
N ILE A 111 11.53 -7.83 18.71
CA ILE A 111 11.87 -9.12 18.09
C ILE A 111 10.65 -10.04 17.89
N LEU A 112 9.60 -9.88 18.70
CA LEU A 112 8.36 -10.64 18.52
C LEU A 112 7.66 -10.31 17.19
N PHE A 113 7.78 -9.07 16.73
CA PHE A 113 7.09 -8.55 15.55
C PHE A 113 7.98 -8.54 14.30
N ASP A 114 9.21 -9.04 14.41
CA ASP A 114 10.09 -9.24 13.27
C ASP A 114 9.45 -10.19 12.25
N ILE A 115 9.45 -9.81 10.98
CA ILE A 115 8.84 -10.56 9.87
C ILE A 115 9.88 -11.15 8.91
N ARG A 116 11.19 -10.98 9.17
CA ARG A 116 12.25 -11.38 8.22
C ARG A 116 12.17 -12.86 7.84
N ASP A 117 11.90 -13.73 8.80
CA ASP A 117 11.81 -15.17 8.57
C ASP A 117 10.62 -15.55 7.68
N ILE A 118 9.46 -14.90 7.86
CA ILE A 118 8.27 -15.14 7.04
C ILE A 118 8.42 -14.55 5.65
N VAL A 119 8.97 -13.33 5.55
CA VAL A 119 9.30 -12.65 4.30
C VAL A 119 10.24 -13.52 3.47
N GLU A 120 11.34 -14.02 4.06
CA GLU A 120 12.30 -14.85 3.34
C GLU A 120 11.68 -16.16 2.85
N LYS A 121 10.89 -16.84 3.69
CA LYS A 121 10.28 -18.11 3.31
C LYS A 121 9.29 -17.94 2.17
N PHE A 122 8.32 -17.03 2.31
CA PHE A 122 7.30 -16.80 1.29
C PHE A 122 7.90 -16.25 0.00
N TYR A 123 8.90 -15.37 0.09
CA TYR A 123 9.65 -14.87 -1.07
C TYR A 123 10.19 -16.02 -1.94
N TRP A 124 10.84 -17.02 -1.34
CA TRP A 124 11.42 -18.10 -2.13
C TRP A 124 10.36 -19.01 -2.75
N GLU A 125 9.30 -19.31 -2.01
CA GLU A 125 8.18 -20.10 -2.52
C GLU A 125 7.51 -19.39 -3.71
N LEU A 126 7.17 -18.10 -3.56
CA LEU A 126 6.53 -17.33 -4.64
C LEU A 126 7.45 -17.18 -5.86
N TRP A 127 8.75 -16.96 -5.65
CA TRP A 127 9.72 -16.85 -6.73
C TRP A 127 9.79 -18.12 -7.57
N GLU A 128 9.91 -19.27 -6.91
CA GLU A 128 10.04 -20.56 -7.58
C GLU A 128 8.83 -20.82 -8.47
N HIS A 129 7.63 -20.61 -7.94
CA HIS A 129 6.39 -20.73 -8.71
C HIS A 129 6.31 -19.73 -9.86
N ARG A 130 6.69 -18.46 -9.64
CA ARG A 130 6.69 -17.43 -10.68
C ARG A 130 7.54 -17.82 -11.88
N ILE A 131 8.75 -18.32 -11.66
CA ILE A 131 9.65 -18.75 -12.75
C ILE A 131 9.07 -19.97 -13.49
N LEU A 132 8.54 -20.95 -12.76
CA LEU A 132 7.93 -22.14 -13.36
C LEU A 132 6.71 -21.78 -14.21
N MET A 133 5.84 -20.92 -13.70
CA MET A 133 4.67 -20.39 -14.40
C MET A 133 5.10 -19.62 -15.65
N ALA A 134 6.10 -18.75 -15.56
CA ALA A 134 6.55 -17.95 -16.70
C ALA A 134 7.11 -18.83 -17.84
N LYS A 135 7.79 -19.94 -17.49
CA LYS A 135 8.29 -20.92 -18.47
C LYS A 135 7.19 -21.70 -19.18
N SER A 136 6.01 -21.82 -18.57
CA SER A 136 4.89 -22.53 -19.19
C SER A 136 4.27 -21.76 -20.36
N ILE A 137 4.46 -20.43 -20.40
CA ILE A 137 3.89 -19.55 -21.42
C ILE A 137 4.58 -19.76 -22.76
N ARG A 138 3.80 -20.07 -23.80
CA ARG A 138 4.27 -20.29 -25.18
C ARG A 138 3.85 -19.19 -26.15
N GLU A 139 2.84 -18.41 -25.76
CA GLU A 139 2.20 -17.38 -26.57
C GLU A 139 3.05 -16.11 -26.69
N LEU A 140 3.92 -15.86 -25.71
CA LEU A 140 4.81 -14.72 -25.68
C LEU A 140 6.24 -15.10 -26.04
N LYS A 141 6.91 -14.22 -26.78
CA LYS A 141 8.31 -14.43 -27.20
C LYS A 141 9.27 -13.91 -26.15
N GLU A 142 9.00 -12.76 -25.55
CA GLU A 142 9.93 -12.12 -24.63
C GLU A 142 9.77 -12.65 -23.19
N ASP A 143 10.87 -13.11 -22.60
CA ASP A 143 10.89 -13.62 -21.22
C ASP A 143 10.49 -12.55 -20.20
N ARG A 144 10.78 -11.27 -20.48
CA ARG A 144 10.32 -10.14 -19.67
C ARG A 144 8.79 -10.08 -19.64
N ASN A 145 8.13 -10.18 -20.80
CA ASN A 145 6.66 -10.14 -20.88
C ASN A 145 6.04 -11.36 -20.19
N LYS A 146 6.64 -12.55 -20.31
CA LYS A 146 6.19 -13.74 -19.57
C LYS A 146 6.23 -13.51 -18.05
N LEU A 147 7.34 -12.98 -17.54
CA LEU A 147 7.50 -12.69 -16.12
C LEU A 147 6.56 -11.59 -15.62
N LEU A 148 6.20 -10.62 -16.47
CA LEU A 148 5.28 -9.54 -16.15
C LEU A 148 3.83 -10.02 -16.11
N VAL A 149 3.40 -10.85 -17.07
CA VAL A 149 2.06 -11.48 -17.06
C VAL A 149 1.86 -12.33 -15.81
N VAL A 150 2.82 -13.18 -15.47
CA VAL A 150 2.73 -14.00 -14.26
C VAL A 150 2.72 -13.14 -13.00
N GLN A 151 3.49 -12.06 -12.98
CA GLN A 151 3.50 -11.12 -11.86
C GLN A 151 2.13 -10.49 -11.64
N ARG A 152 1.53 -9.93 -12.69
CA ARG A 152 0.18 -9.34 -12.63
C ARG A 152 -0.87 -10.36 -12.20
N PHE A 153 -0.77 -11.60 -12.67
CA PHE A 153 -1.64 -12.69 -12.23
C PHE A 153 -1.50 -12.97 -10.73
N ILE A 154 -0.27 -13.09 -10.23
CA ILE A 154 0.02 -13.29 -8.80
C ILE A 154 -0.48 -12.10 -7.97
N ASP A 155 -0.26 -10.87 -8.42
CA ASP A 155 -0.70 -9.65 -7.73
C ASP A 155 -2.22 -9.62 -7.55
N ARG A 156 -2.97 -9.94 -8.61
CA ARG A 156 -4.43 -10.04 -8.56
C ARG A 156 -4.90 -11.12 -7.59
N LEU A 157 -4.21 -12.25 -7.59
CA LEU A 157 -4.55 -13.36 -6.70
C LEU A 157 -4.26 -13.00 -5.24
N ILE A 158 -3.10 -12.41 -4.94
CA ILE A 158 -2.76 -11.91 -3.61
C ILE A 158 -3.76 -10.85 -3.14
N PHE A 159 -4.12 -9.90 -4.01
CA PHE A 159 -5.15 -8.91 -3.70
C PHE A 159 -6.50 -9.59 -3.42
N PHE A 160 -6.89 -10.59 -4.20
CA PHE A 160 -8.10 -11.36 -3.97
C PHE A 160 -8.09 -12.08 -2.60
N TYR A 161 -6.96 -12.67 -2.20
CA TYR A 161 -6.81 -13.28 -0.87
C TYR A 161 -6.98 -12.25 0.26
N PHE A 162 -6.45 -11.03 0.13
CA PHE A 162 -6.69 -9.98 1.12
C PHE A 162 -8.13 -9.47 1.10
N LEU A 163 -8.70 -9.23 -0.08
CA LEU A 163 -10.08 -8.76 -0.24
C LEU A 163 -11.09 -9.75 0.36
N ALA A 164 -10.82 -11.05 0.19
CA ALA A 164 -11.63 -12.12 0.77
C ALA A 164 -11.71 -12.04 2.30
N GLN A 165 -10.70 -11.49 2.98
CA GLN A 165 -10.71 -11.35 4.45
C GLN A 165 -11.81 -10.40 4.94
N LEU A 166 -12.24 -9.48 4.07
CA LEU A 166 -13.30 -8.54 4.38
C LEU A 166 -14.71 -9.16 4.25
N LYS A 167 -14.87 -10.46 3.94
CA LYS A 167 -16.21 -11.09 3.86
C LYS A 167 -17.17 -10.46 2.85
N LEU A 168 -16.62 -9.73 1.87
CA LEU A 168 -17.38 -9.02 0.83
C LEU A 168 -17.69 -9.88 -0.39
N ILE A 169 -17.04 -11.04 -0.52
CA ILE A 169 -17.16 -11.92 -1.67
C ILE A 169 -17.97 -13.15 -1.27
N LYS A 170 -19.06 -13.40 -1.99
CA LYS A 170 -19.87 -14.62 -1.88
C LYS A 170 -19.85 -15.37 -3.19
N ILE A 171 -19.59 -16.67 -3.13
CA ILE A 171 -19.57 -17.56 -4.29
C ILE A 171 -20.55 -18.70 -4.03
N LYS A 172 -21.38 -19.02 -5.02
CA LYS A 172 -22.28 -20.17 -5.00
C LYS A 172 -21.98 -21.08 -6.19
N SER A 173 -21.82 -22.37 -5.95
CA SER A 173 -21.63 -23.39 -6.98
C SER A 173 -21.89 -24.78 -6.38
N GLY A 174 -22.34 -25.75 -7.18
CA GLY A 174 -22.54 -27.13 -6.73
C GLY A 174 -23.47 -27.30 -5.52
N GLY A 175 -24.43 -26.39 -5.32
CA GLY A 175 -25.31 -26.37 -4.12
C GLY A 175 -24.64 -25.88 -2.83
N MET A 176 -23.38 -25.45 -2.90
CA MET A 176 -22.63 -24.86 -1.80
C MET A 176 -22.63 -23.33 -1.92
N GLU A 177 -22.51 -22.65 -0.77
CA GLU A 177 -22.34 -21.21 -0.67
C GLU A 177 -21.14 -20.90 0.23
N TRP A 178 -20.17 -20.18 -0.31
CA TRP A 178 -19.01 -19.70 0.42
C TRP A 178 -19.12 -18.19 0.60
N VAL A 179 -19.17 -17.74 1.85
CA VAL A 179 -18.84 -16.35 2.20
C VAL A 179 -17.35 -16.35 2.49
N LEU A 180 -16.56 -15.79 1.57
CA LEU A 180 -15.11 -15.87 1.66
C LEU A 180 -14.62 -15.14 2.91
N ASP A 181 -13.70 -15.76 3.63
CA ASP A 181 -12.95 -15.21 4.75
C ASP A 181 -11.65 -16.00 4.92
N ARG A 182 -10.94 -15.88 6.04
CA ARG A 182 -9.66 -16.59 6.26
C ARG A 182 -9.73 -18.10 6.04
N ARG A 183 -10.82 -18.75 6.49
CA ARG A 183 -10.96 -20.21 6.42
C ARG A 183 -11.70 -20.62 5.16
N ASN A 184 -12.82 -19.96 4.89
CA ASN A 184 -13.67 -20.31 3.77
C ASN A 184 -12.97 -20.07 2.42
N THR A 185 -12.02 -19.13 2.35
CA THR A 185 -11.20 -18.94 1.13
C THR A 185 -10.29 -20.13 0.86
N ARG A 186 -9.65 -20.69 1.90
CA ARG A 186 -8.78 -21.86 1.77
C ARG A 186 -9.59 -23.08 1.37
N GLU A 187 -10.73 -23.29 2.01
CA GLU A 187 -11.66 -24.38 1.70
C GLU A 187 -12.24 -24.26 0.29
N PHE A 188 -12.64 -23.06 -0.11
CA PHE A 188 -13.10 -22.78 -1.47
C PHE A 188 -12.02 -23.10 -2.50
N PHE A 189 -10.79 -22.62 -2.30
CA PHE A 189 -9.70 -22.91 -3.23
C PHE A 189 -9.31 -24.39 -3.25
N GLN A 190 -9.36 -25.07 -2.11
CA GLN A 190 -9.17 -26.52 -2.05
C GLN A 190 -10.24 -27.25 -2.86
N TRP A 191 -11.50 -26.84 -2.74
CA TRP A 191 -12.62 -27.39 -3.48
C TRP A 191 -12.48 -27.12 -4.99
N ILE A 192 -12.34 -25.86 -5.42
CA ILE A 192 -12.32 -25.51 -6.85
C ILE A 192 -11.11 -26.11 -7.58
N CYS A 193 -9.94 -26.18 -6.93
CA CYS A 193 -8.77 -26.81 -7.52
C CYS A 193 -8.93 -28.33 -7.72
N ASN A 194 -9.81 -28.99 -6.96
CA ASN A 194 -10.14 -30.40 -7.14
C ASN A 194 -11.17 -30.63 -8.26
N HIS A 195 -11.97 -29.61 -8.61
CA HIS A 195 -13.04 -29.70 -9.62
C HIS A 195 -12.60 -29.20 -11.00
N LEU A 196 -11.72 -28.19 -11.04
CA LEU A 196 -11.25 -27.58 -12.29
C LEU A 196 -9.79 -27.96 -12.57
N ASN A 197 -9.48 -28.21 -13.85
CA ASN A 197 -8.09 -28.26 -14.30
C ASN A 197 -7.47 -26.85 -14.38
N ASP A 198 -6.15 -26.75 -14.57
CA ASP A 198 -5.44 -25.47 -14.55
C ASP A 198 -5.98 -24.46 -15.58
N LYS A 199 -6.39 -24.92 -16.78
CA LYS A 199 -6.93 -24.05 -17.82
C LYS A 199 -8.28 -23.48 -17.40
N GLU A 200 -9.17 -24.33 -16.90
CA GLU A 200 -10.49 -23.93 -16.38
C GLU A 200 -10.36 -23.04 -15.15
N LEU A 201 -9.44 -23.35 -14.24
CA LEU A 201 -9.16 -22.53 -13.07
C LEU A 201 -8.66 -21.15 -13.49
N GLN A 202 -7.81 -21.05 -14.51
CA GLN A 202 -7.42 -19.76 -15.09
C GLN A 202 -8.61 -19.03 -15.70
N ASP A 203 -9.49 -19.72 -16.44
CA ASP A 203 -10.69 -19.13 -17.02
C ASP A 203 -11.63 -18.58 -15.93
N PHE A 204 -11.83 -19.33 -14.84
CA PHE A 204 -12.56 -18.89 -13.66
C PHE A 204 -11.94 -17.63 -13.05
N LEU A 205 -10.63 -17.64 -12.78
CA LEU A 205 -9.94 -16.48 -12.19
C LEU A 205 -9.95 -15.26 -13.12
N ASN A 206 -9.83 -15.45 -14.44
CA ASN A 206 -9.97 -14.36 -15.41
C ASN A 206 -11.37 -13.73 -15.36
N ARG A 207 -12.44 -14.54 -15.18
CA ARG A 207 -13.80 -14.02 -14.96
C ARG A 207 -13.87 -13.18 -13.68
N ILE A 208 -13.32 -13.67 -12.57
CA ILE A 208 -13.24 -12.90 -11.31
C ILE A 208 -12.51 -11.57 -11.54
N PHE A 209 -11.32 -11.64 -12.12
CA PHE A 209 -10.45 -10.48 -12.22
C PHE A 209 -11.02 -9.42 -13.17
N PHE A 210 -11.40 -9.80 -14.38
CA PHE A 210 -11.76 -8.83 -15.42
C PHE A 210 -13.26 -8.56 -15.47
N ASP A 211 -14.08 -9.58 -15.25
CA ASP A 211 -15.52 -9.50 -15.48
C ASP A 211 -16.32 -9.31 -14.18
N VAL A 212 -15.69 -9.41 -13.01
CA VAL A 212 -16.31 -9.13 -11.70
C VAL A 212 -15.63 -7.92 -11.04
N LEU A 213 -14.36 -8.06 -10.63
CA LEU A 213 -13.62 -7.01 -9.92
C LEU A 213 -13.27 -5.82 -10.82
N GLY A 214 -13.04 -6.08 -12.11
CA GLY A 214 -12.69 -5.08 -13.11
C GLY A 214 -13.86 -4.29 -13.71
N LYS A 215 -15.13 -4.69 -13.46
CA LYS A 215 -16.32 -4.07 -14.05
C LYS A 215 -16.88 -2.93 -13.20
N THR A 216 -17.34 -1.84 -13.82
CA THR A 216 -17.89 -0.68 -13.11
C THR A 216 -19.38 -0.77 -12.90
N ASN A 217 -19.85 -0.55 -11.65
CA ASN A 217 -21.26 -0.41 -11.33
C ASN A 217 -21.49 0.79 -10.40
N GLU A 218 -22.58 1.53 -10.62
CA GLU A 218 -23.02 2.64 -9.76
C GLU A 218 -23.28 2.20 -8.32
N ARG A 219 -23.71 0.94 -8.13
CA ARG A 219 -24.00 0.38 -6.79
C ARG A 219 -22.77 -0.11 -6.02
N GLY A 220 -21.59 -0.16 -6.64
CA GLY A 220 -20.36 -0.62 -5.96
C GLY A 220 -20.23 -2.14 -5.79
N PHE A 221 -21.28 -2.91 -6.11
CA PHE A 221 -21.30 -4.37 -6.10
C PHE A 221 -21.80 -4.92 -7.42
N ILE A 222 -21.34 -6.12 -7.77
CA ILE A 222 -21.78 -6.85 -8.94
C ILE A 222 -22.17 -8.27 -8.56
N SER A 223 -23.23 -8.76 -9.20
CA SER A 223 -23.66 -10.14 -9.16
C SER A 223 -23.52 -10.70 -10.57
N GLU A 224 -22.60 -11.64 -10.75
CA GLU A 224 -22.34 -12.26 -12.05
C GLU A 224 -22.56 -13.76 -11.96
N GLU A 225 -23.13 -14.33 -13.00
CA GLU A 225 -23.25 -15.77 -13.15
C GLU A 225 -22.56 -16.22 -14.42
N PHE A 226 -21.77 -17.29 -14.31
CA PHE A 226 -21.06 -17.85 -15.45
C PHE A 226 -20.76 -19.32 -15.24
N GLU A 227 -20.52 -20.03 -16.34
CA GLU A 227 -20.18 -21.45 -16.34
C GLU A 227 -18.71 -21.63 -16.74
N VAL A 228 -17.98 -22.47 -16.01
CA VAL A 228 -16.59 -22.86 -16.30
C VAL A 228 -16.44 -24.34 -15.97
N GLY A 229 -15.89 -25.12 -16.90
CA GLY A 229 -15.66 -26.56 -16.69
C GLY A 229 -16.94 -27.37 -16.44
N GLY A 230 -18.10 -26.90 -16.93
CA GLY A 230 -19.41 -27.53 -16.67
C GLY A 230 -20.03 -27.18 -15.30
N GLU A 231 -19.34 -26.39 -14.48
CA GLU A 231 -19.83 -25.91 -13.19
C GLU A 231 -20.37 -24.48 -13.31
N ARG A 232 -21.57 -24.23 -12.77
CA ARG A 232 -22.20 -22.90 -12.76
C ARG A 232 -21.85 -22.17 -11.46
N PHE A 233 -21.26 -21.00 -11.62
CA PHE A 233 -20.91 -20.11 -10.52
C PHE A 233 -21.83 -18.90 -10.49
N SER A 234 -22.23 -18.49 -9.29
CA SER A 234 -22.87 -17.21 -9.01
C SER A 234 -22.03 -16.46 -7.99
N ILE A 235 -21.63 -15.23 -8.31
CA ILE A 235 -20.63 -14.48 -7.55
C ILE A 235 -21.16 -13.10 -7.25
N LEU A 236 -21.22 -12.78 -5.95
CA LEU A 236 -21.48 -11.44 -5.44
C LEU A 236 -20.17 -10.88 -4.91
N SER A 237 -19.72 -9.76 -5.44
CA SER A 237 -18.46 -9.12 -5.05
C SER A 237 -18.53 -7.61 -5.25
N PRO A 238 -17.75 -6.80 -4.51
CA PRO A 238 -17.55 -5.41 -4.86
C PRO A 238 -16.93 -5.26 -6.25
N CYS A 239 -17.25 -4.16 -6.92
CA CYS A 239 -16.55 -3.73 -8.13
C CYS A 239 -15.47 -2.70 -7.79
N LEU A 240 -14.23 -2.94 -8.22
CA LEU A 240 -13.09 -2.12 -7.85
C LEU A 240 -12.58 -1.23 -8.96
N ASN A 241 -12.67 -1.66 -10.23
CA ASN A 241 -12.36 -0.90 -11.45
C ASN A 241 -10.95 -0.33 -11.60
N GLY A 242 -10.46 -0.37 -12.85
CA GLY A 242 -9.56 0.66 -13.36
C GLY A 242 -8.10 0.66 -12.90
N GLY A 243 -7.70 -0.24 -12.00
CA GLY A 243 -6.31 -0.41 -11.55
C GLY A 243 -5.75 -1.78 -11.92
N LEU A 244 -5.36 -2.55 -10.90
CA LEU A 244 -4.84 -3.92 -11.00
C LEU A 244 -5.66 -4.84 -11.92
N PHE A 245 -6.97 -4.63 -11.98
CA PHE A 245 -7.92 -5.47 -12.73
C PHE A 245 -8.20 -5.00 -14.16
N ILE A 246 -7.47 -3.99 -14.66
CA ILE A 246 -7.46 -3.69 -16.09
C ILE A 246 -6.74 -4.82 -16.83
N GLU A 247 -7.39 -5.32 -17.88
CA GLU A 247 -6.80 -6.24 -18.83
C GLU A 247 -5.83 -5.50 -19.75
N GLU A 248 -4.58 -5.97 -19.77
CA GLU A 248 -3.55 -5.43 -20.65
C GLU A 248 -3.35 -6.30 -21.89
N LYS A 249 -2.54 -5.80 -22.83
CA LYS A 249 -2.08 -6.57 -23.99
C LYS A 249 -0.57 -6.72 -23.95
N PHE A 250 -0.09 -7.95 -24.08
CA PHE A 250 1.34 -8.27 -24.17
C PHE A 250 1.62 -8.80 -25.57
N GLU A 251 2.54 -8.16 -26.29
CA GLU A 251 2.85 -8.51 -27.68
C GLU A 251 1.58 -8.52 -28.58
N GLY A 252 0.63 -7.63 -28.29
CA GLY A 252 -0.67 -7.55 -28.97
C GLY A 252 -1.71 -8.58 -28.53
N ILE A 253 -1.36 -9.52 -27.65
CA ILE A 253 -2.23 -10.58 -27.14
C ILE A 253 -2.90 -10.11 -25.84
N PRO A 254 -4.24 -10.11 -25.75
CA PRO A 254 -4.94 -9.83 -24.49
C PRO A 254 -4.52 -10.79 -23.39
N GLU A 255 -4.31 -10.27 -22.18
CA GLU A 255 -3.81 -11.02 -21.04
C GLU A 255 -4.63 -12.28 -20.74
N ARG A 256 -5.97 -12.22 -20.86
CA ARG A 256 -6.84 -13.39 -20.60
C ARG A 256 -6.61 -14.56 -21.56
N LYS A 257 -5.94 -14.33 -22.69
CA LYS A 257 -5.65 -15.35 -23.72
C LYS A 257 -4.29 -16.04 -23.52
N ILE A 258 -3.44 -15.55 -22.62
CA ILE A 258 -2.10 -16.08 -22.38
C ILE A 258 -2.19 -17.20 -21.34
N ARG A 259 -1.87 -18.44 -21.70
CA ARG A 259 -2.06 -19.59 -20.81
C ARG A 259 -0.89 -19.79 -19.87
N ILE A 260 -1.22 -20.03 -18.62
CA ILE A 260 -0.26 -20.23 -17.53
C ILE A 260 -0.57 -21.57 -16.88
N SER A 261 0.44 -22.41 -16.70
CA SER A 261 0.36 -23.64 -15.90
C SER A 261 1.03 -23.43 -14.54
N GLY A 262 0.65 -24.24 -13.55
CA GLY A 262 1.17 -24.15 -12.18
C GLY A 262 0.28 -23.35 -11.22
N ILE A 263 -0.97 -23.06 -11.63
CA ILE A 263 -1.89 -22.20 -10.86
C ILE A 263 -2.37 -22.95 -9.61
N ARG A 264 -2.72 -24.23 -9.77
CA ARG A 264 -3.14 -25.09 -8.65
C ARG A 264 -2.04 -25.19 -7.59
N GLU A 265 -0.80 -25.41 -8.01
CA GLU A 265 0.33 -25.55 -7.08
C GLU A 265 0.62 -24.22 -6.37
N LEU A 266 0.56 -23.08 -7.07
CA LEU A 266 0.68 -21.77 -6.44
C LEU A 266 -0.39 -21.60 -5.34
N ILE A 267 -1.65 -21.91 -5.64
CA ILE A 267 -2.76 -21.75 -4.70
C ILE A 267 -2.63 -22.69 -3.52
N LEU A 268 -2.56 -24.00 -3.75
CA LEU A 268 -2.64 -25.02 -2.69
C LEU A 268 -1.34 -25.13 -1.90
N ASN A 269 -0.18 -25.04 -2.56
CA ASN A 269 1.10 -25.29 -1.91
C ASN A 269 1.79 -24.02 -1.41
N VAL A 270 1.37 -22.84 -1.89
CA VAL A 270 1.90 -21.57 -1.41
C VAL A 270 0.81 -20.77 -0.71
N LEU A 271 -0.16 -20.21 -1.43
CA LEU A 271 -1.04 -19.18 -0.86
C LEU A 271 -1.94 -19.70 0.28
N ASN A 272 -2.50 -20.91 0.16
CA ASN A 272 -3.34 -21.53 1.19
C ASN A 272 -2.58 -21.93 2.46
N ASN A 273 -1.25 -21.98 2.41
CA ASN A 273 -0.41 -22.33 3.56
C ASN A 273 -0.16 -21.15 4.50
N TYR A 274 -0.60 -19.93 4.17
CA TYR A 274 -0.38 -18.73 4.96
C TYR A 274 -1.70 -18.14 5.45
N ASN A 275 -1.62 -17.42 6.56
CA ASN A 275 -2.73 -16.65 7.09
C ASN A 275 -2.65 -15.22 6.56
N TRP A 276 -3.66 -14.81 5.79
CA TRP A 276 -3.75 -13.47 5.22
C TRP A 276 -4.45 -12.53 6.19
N ILE A 277 -3.79 -11.43 6.56
CA ILE A 277 -4.27 -10.48 7.57
C ILE A 277 -4.36 -9.09 6.97
N ILE A 278 -5.51 -8.46 7.11
CA ILE A 278 -5.76 -7.08 6.75
C ILE A 278 -6.38 -6.33 7.94
N GLY A 279 -6.00 -5.07 8.15
CA GLY A 279 -6.45 -4.28 9.30
C GLY A 279 -5.95 -4.82 10.65
N GLU A 280 -6.75 -4.64 11.70
CA GLU A 280 -6.39 -5.00 13.09
C GLU A 280 -6.76 -6.45 13.49
N GLU A 281 -6.98 -7.33 12.52
CA GLU A 281 -7.45 -8.68 12.81
C GLU A 281 -6.46 -9.49 13.67
N LEU A 282 -6.98 -10.14 14.70
CA LEU A 282 -6.24 -11.05 15.56
C LEU A 282 -5.80 -12.33 14.81
N PRO A 283 -4.50 -12.66 14.75
CA PRO A 283 -4.03 -13.95 14.25
C PRO A 283 -4.34 -15.06 15.27
N GLU A 284 -5.00 -16.13 14.82
CA GLU A 284 -5.35 -17.30 15.65
C GLU A 284 -5.15 -18.64 14.95
N GLU A 285 -4.74 -18.65 13.68
CA GLU A 285 -4.62 -19.86 12.88
C GLU A 285 -3.37 -20.65 13.26
N GLU A 286 -3.54 -21.96 13.47
CA GLU A 286 -2.50 -22.85 14.00
C GLU A 286 -1.89 -23.74 12.91
N ASP A 287 -2.59 -24.01 11.82
CA ASP A 287 -2.19 -24.91 10.74
C ASP A 287 -1.38 -24.23 9.62
N VAL A 288 -1.12 -22.93 9.75
CA VAL A 288 -0.42 -22.09 8.76
C VAL A 288 1.09 -22.03 8.99
N VAL A 289 1.81 -21.61 7.96
CA VAL A 289 3.26 -21.32 7.97
C VAL A 289 3.58 -20.00 8.68
N GLY A 290 2.68 -19.03 8.57
CA GLY A 290 2.78 -17.74 9.23
C GLY A 290 1.82 -16.71 8.63
N ASP A 291 1.97 -15.48 9.08
CA ASP A 291 1.06 -14.39 8.76
C ASP A 291 1.62 -13.51 7.63
N LEU A 292 0.78 -13.19 6.65
CA LEU A 292 1.06 -12.26 5.56
C LEU A 292 0.19 -11.02 5.71
N THR A 293 0.83 -9.87 5.87
CA THR A 293 0.23 -8.53 5.91
C THR A 293 0.61 -7.77 4.64
N PRO A 294 -0.08 -6.66 4.31
CA PRO A 294 0.34 -5.77 3.21
C PRO A 294 1.80 -5.30 3.32
N GLU A 295 2.30 -5.09 4.54
CA GLU A 295 3.71 -4.78 4.81
C GLU A 295 4.64 -5.92 4.38
N VAL A 296 4.37 -7.14 4.85
CA VAL A 296 5.16 -8.34 4.50
C VAL A 296 5.25 -8.49 2.98
N ILE A 297 4.12 -8.34 2.28
CA ILE A 297 4.03 -8.39 0.82
C ILE A 297 4.85 -7.28 0.17
N GLY A 298 4.79 -6.04 0.68
CA GLY A 298 5.63 -4.93 0.25
C GLY A 298 7.12 -5.29 0.24
N HIS A 299 7.62 -5.87 1.34
CA HIS A 299 9.03 -6.26 1.46
C HIS A 299 9.43 -7.43 0.56
N ILE A 300 8.56 -8.42 0.43
CA ILE A 300 8.78 -9.54 -0.49
C ILE A 300 8.96 -9.02 -1.91
N TYR A 301 8.09 -8.11 -2.33
CA TYR A 301 8.16 -7.57 -3.67
C TYR A 301 9.32 -6.61 -3.90
N GLU A 302 9.66 -5.77 -2.93
CA GLU A 302 10.85 -4.92 -3.01
C GLU A 302 12.11 -5.77 -3.22
N LYS A 303 12.27 -6.85 -2.44
CA LYS A 303 13.34 -7.83 -2.64
C LYS A 303 13.29 -8.46 -4.04
N PHE A 304 12.11 -8.71 -4.60
CA PHE A 304 11.98 -9.30 -5.93
C PHE A 304 12.48 -8.35 -7.00
N VAL A 305 12.00 -7.11 -6.95
CA VAL A 305 12.31 -6.10 -7.96
C VAL A 305 13.80 -5.81 -7.96
N VAL A 306 14.45 -5.70 -6.79
CA VAL A 306 15.90 -5.53 -6.72
C VAL A 306 16.67 -6.76 -7.20
N SER A 307 16.22 -7.96 -6.83
CA SER A 307 16.85 -9.19 -7.31
C SER A 307 16.76 -9.29 -8.84
N LEU A 308 15.63 -8.92 -9.43
CA LEU A 308 15.43 -8.92 -10.88
C LEU A 308 16.34 -7.91 -11.60
N GLU A 309 16.47 -6.69 -11.07
CA GLU A 309 17.38 -5.67 -11.63
C GLU A 309 18.84 -6.11 -11.54
N GLN A 310 19.28 -6.64 -10.40
CA GLN A 310 20.66 -7.09 -10.20
C GLN A 310 21.05 -8.26 -11.12
N ILE A 311 20.11 -9.19 -11.35
CA ILE A 311 20.35 -10.30 -12.26
C ILE A 311 20.18 -9.82 -13.73
N GLY A 312 19.55 -8.66 -13.94
CA GLY A 312 19.39 -8.01 -15.24
C GLY A 312 18.29 -8.66 -16.07
N LEU A 313 17.05 -8.20 -15.89
CA LEU A 313 15.85 -8.68 -16.60
C LEU A 313 15.88 -8.62 -18.15
N GLY A 314 16.98 -8.14 -18.76
CA GLY A 314 17.24 -8.22 -20.21
C GLY A 314 18.37 -9.15 -20.62
N LYS A 315 19.11 -9.76 -19.68
CA LYS A 315 20.27 -10.63 -19.95
C LYS A 315 20.06 -12.08 -19.54
N ILE A 316 19.02 -12.37 -18.76
CA ILE A 316 18.70 -13.71 -18.27
C ILE A 316 17.73 -14.36 -19.25
N LYS A 317 18.14 -15.47 -19.85
CA LYS A 317 17.19 -16.39 -20.47
C LYS A 317 16.57 -17.24 -19.37
N LEU A 318 15.25 -17.47 -19.41
CA LEU A 318 14.56 -18.34 -18.45
C LEU A 318 15.24 -19.72 -18.35
N GLU A 319 15.93 -20.17 -19.40
CA GLU A 319 16.66 -21.43 -19.50
C GLU A 319 17.85 -21.56 -18.52
N ASP A 320 18.47 -20.46 -18.05
CA ASP A 320 19.68 -20.48 -17.21
C ASP A 320 19.42 -20.64 -15.69
N ILE A 321 18.45 -21.50 -15.31
CA ILE A 321 17.97 -21.69 -13.92
C ILE A 321 19.12 -21.95 -12.93
N GLN A 322 20.10 -22.79 -13.26
CA GLN A 322 21.14 -23.15 -12.30
C GLN A 322 22.03 -21.97 -11.93
N ARG A 323 22.20 -21.02 -12.86
CA ARG A 323 22.89 -19.76 -12.63
C ARG A 323 22.01 -18.84 -11.80
N VAL A 324 20.74 -18.67 -12.16
CA VAL A 324 19.76 -17.88 -11.39
C VAL A 324 19.64 -18.39 -9.96
N ARG A 325 19.41 -19.69 -9.71
CA ARG A 325 19.36 -20.30 -8.37
C ARG A 325 20.69 -20.17 -7.60
N ARG A 326 21.84 -20.26 -8.27
CA ARG A 326 23.16 -20.04 -7.62
C ARG A 326 23.38 -18.58 -7.27
N GLU A 327 23.18 -17.66 -8.21
CA GLU A 327 23.32 -16.22 -8.02
C GLU A 327 22.34 -15.70 -6.97
N LEU A 328 21.12 -16.25 -6.91
CA LEU A 328 20.13 -16.00 -5.85
C LEU A 328 20.55 -16.53 -4.47
N ARG A 329 21.16 -17.74 -4.41
CA ARG A 329 21.75 -18.26 -3.16
C ARG A 329 22.95 -17.44 -2.70
N TYR A 330 23.73 -16.87 -3.62
CA TYR A 330 24.82 -15.93 -3.32
C TYR A 330 24.29 -14.52 -2.97
N GLY A 331 23.16 -14.13 -3.55
CA GLY A 331 22.40 -12.90 -3.23
C GLY A 331 21.92 -12.84 -1.78
N ARG A 332 21.83 -13.99 -1.07
CA ARG A 332 21.61 -14.06 0.40
C ARG A 332 22.50 -13.12 1.22
N LYS A 333 23.68 -12.74 0.72
CA LYS A 333 24.68 -11.94 1.46
C LYS A 333 24.93 -10.53 0.89
N LYS A 334 24.36 -10.18 -0.28
CA LYS A 334 24.78 -9.01 -1.06
C LYS A 334 23.65 -8.12 -1.61
N ILE A 335 22.40 -8.39 -1.24
CA ILE A 335 21.28 -7.54 -1.62
C ILE A 335 21.24 -6.39 -0.60
N GLY A 336 21.87 -5.26 -0.94
CA GLY A 336 21.87 -4.01 -0.15
C GLY A 336 20.51 -3.32 -0.08
N VAL A 337 19.41 -4.08 -0.13
CA VAL A 337 18.06 -3.59 0.14
C VAL A 337 17.90 -3.59 1.65
N TYR A 338 18.28 -2.47 2.23
CA TYR A 338 18.07 -2.24 3.65
C TYR A 338 16.61 -1.88 3.84
N TYR A 339 15.84 -2.85 4.33
CA TYR A 339 14.54 -2.59 4.95
C TYR A 339 14.68 -1.37 5.86
N THR A 340 13.95 -0.29 5.56
CA THR A 340 13.80 0.83 6.48
C THR A 340 12.77 0.40 7.51
N PRO A 341 13.13 0.17 8.78
CA PRO A 341 12.17 -0.25 9.78
C PRO A 341 11.03 0.73 9.87
N GLU A 342 9.83 0.21 10.11
CA GLU A 342 8.62 1.00 10.26
C GLU A 342 8.75 2.09 11.35
N GLU A 343 9.51 1.81 12.41
CA GLU A 343 9.80 2.82 13.44
C GLU A 343 10.57 4.02 12.88
N ILE A 344 11.45 3.78 11.89
CA ILE A 344 12.23 4.82 11.23
C ILE A 344 11.36 5.61 10.25
N THR A 345 10.56 4.92 9.43
CA THR A 345 9.65 5.62 8.50
C THR A 345 8.64 6.48 9.26
N ASN A 346 8.04 5.95 10.33
CA ASN A 346 7.13 6.71 11.20
C ASN A 346 7.84 7.88 11.89
N TYR A 347 9.02 7.65 12.47
CA TYR A 347 9.77 8.71 13.15
C TYR A 347 10.08 9.87 12.21
N ILE A 348 10.64 9.58 11.03
CA ILE A 348 10.98 10.62 10.04
C ILE A 348 9.71 11.33 9.59
N SER A 349 8.64 10.59 9.26
CA SER A 349 7.38 11.18 8.80
C SER A 349 6.77 12.12 9.84
N MET A 350 6.74 11.72 11.12
CA MET A 350 6.23 12.56 12.20
C MET A 350 7.06 13.84 12.37
N ASN A 351 8.39 13.71 12.35
CA ASN A 351 9.31 14.84 12.52
C ASN A 351 9.45 15.71 11.26
N THR A 352 8.71 15.42 10.19
CA THR A 352 8.63 16.27 9.00
C THR A 352 7.23 16.89 8.85
N ILE A 353 6.16 16.11 9.03
CA ILE A 353 4.78 16.57 8.83
C ILE A 353 4.32 17.52 9.94
N TYR A 354 4.54 17.17 11.21
CA TYR A 354 4.08 18.02 12.32
C TYR A 354 4.77 19.40 12.32
N PRO A 355 6.10 19.51 12.11
CA PRO A 355 6.74 20.82 11.98
C PRO A 355 6.18 21.67 10.84
N TYR A 356 5.97 21.10 9.65
CA TYR A 356 5.36 21.86 8.54
C TYR A 356 3.97 22.42 8.90
N ILE A 357 3.10 21.59 9.50
CA ILE A 357 1.76 22.02 9.91
C ILE A 357 1.86 23.07 11.02
N ARG A 358 2.78 22.89 11.98
CA ARG A 358 3.03 23.84 13.06
C ARG A 358 3.41 25.21 12.49
N ASP A 359 4.34 25.25 11.55
CA ASP A 359 4.80 26.48 10.92
C ASP A 359 3.64 27.19 10.20
N LYS A 360 2.81 26.46 9.44
CA LYS A 360 1.62 27.03 8.77
C LYS A 360 0.61 27.62 9.74
N LEU A 361 0.37 26.96 10.88
CA LEU A 361 -0.52 27.48 11.91
C LEU A 361 0.09 28.67 12.66
N GLY A 362 1.40 28.65 12.90
CA GLY A 362 2.15 29.74 13.51
C GLY A 362 2.18 31.00 12.63
N GLU A 363 2.39 30.85 11.32
CA GLU A 363 2.36 31.93 10.34
C GLU A 363 1.03 32.69 10.35
N ARG A 364 -0.10 31.98 10.50
CA ARG A 364 -1.45 32.58 10.43
C ARG A 364 -2.05 32.98 11.77
N PHE A 365 -1.78 32.20 12.83
CA PHE A 365 -2.45 32.36 14.13
C PHE A 365 -1.46 32.51 15.32
N GLY A 366 -0.16 32.57 15.04
CA GLY A 366 0.89 32.68 16.07
C GLY A 366 0.91 31.48 17.02
N SER A 367 1.38 31.73 18.24
CA SER A 367 1.54 30.70 19.29
C SER A 367 0.24 29.96 19.65
N LYS A 368 -0.93 30.55 19.39
CA LYS A 368 -2.23 29.88 19.59
C LYS A 368 -2.42 28.70 18.64
N GLY A 369 -2.03 28.86 17.36
CA GLY A 369 -2.11 27.80 16.37
C GLY A 369 -1.19 26.63 16.71
N GLU A 370 0.05 26.94 17.10
CA GLU A 370 1.03 25.95 17.55
C GLU A 370 0.56 25.19 18.78
N ALA A 371 0.07 25.91 19.80
CA ALA A 371 -0.44 25.30 21.03
C ALA A 371 -1.67 24.42 20.78
N LEU A 372 -2.54 24.79 19.83
CA LEU A 372 -3.69 23.97 19.48
C LEU A 372 -3.26 22.65 18.84
N LEU A 373 -2.28 22.66 17.93
CA LEU A 373 -1.75 21.45 17.32
C LEU A 373 -1.16 20.49 18.37
N ASP A 374 -0.38 21.03 19.31
CA ASP A 374 0.29 20.24 20.36
C ASP A 374 -0.70 19.55 21.31
N ASN A 375 -1.89 20.12 21.48
CA ASN A 375 -2.95 19.60 22.35
C ASN A 375 -4.11 18.93 21.61
N LEU A 376 -4.07 18.88 20.27
CA LEU A 376 -5.19 18.47 19.40
C LEU A 376 -5.81 17.11 19.80
N PHE A 377 -4.98 16.15 20.16
CA PHE A 377 -5.42 14.79 20.49
C PHE A 377 -5.84 14.60 21.96
N ASN A 378 -5.52 15.54 22.85
CA ASN A 378 -5.76 15.41 24.30
C ASN A 378 -6.82 16.39 24.84
N LYS A 379 -7.21 17.38 24.05
CA LYS A 379 -8.19 18.42 24.41
C LYS A 379 -9.57 18.05 23.88
N GLU A 380 -10.61 18.21 24.70
CA GLU A 380 -12.00 17.92 24.32
C GLU A 380 -12.89 19.16 24.15
N ASP A 381 -12.62 20.23 24.92
CA ASP A 381 -13.38 21.49 24.80
C ASP A 381 -12.66 22.50 23.91
N PHE A 382 -13.38 23.10 22.95
CA PHE A 382 -12.82 24.04 21.97
C PHE A 382 -13.55 25.39 22.00
N SER A 383 -12.78 26.47 22.08
CA SER A 383 -13.30 27.83 21.92
C SER A 383 -13.64 28.13 20.47
N ARG A 384 -14.44 29.18 20.23
CA ARG A 384 -14.78 29.62 18.86
C ARG A 384 -13.55 29.94 18.01
N GLU A 385 -12.52 30.56 18.61
CA GLU A 385 -11.26 30.86 17.91
C GLU A 385 -10.52 29.58 17.51
N GLU A 386 -10.46 28.58 18.40
CA GLU A 386 -9.83 27.29 18.10
C GLU A 386 -10.58 26.53 16.99
N LEU A 387 -11.91 26.62 16.95
CA LEU A 387 -12.72 26.04 15.88
C LEU A 387 -12.42 26.68 14.51
N GLU A 388 -12.17 27.99 14.44
CA GLU A 388 -11.72 28.65 13.21
C GLU A 388 -10.32 28.18 12.77
N ILE A 389 -9.40 27.99 13.73
CA ILE A 389 -8.08 27.42 13.45
C ILE A 389 -8.20 25.99 12.92
N LEU A 390 -9.09 25.16 13.49
CA LEU A 390 -9.33 23.79 13.01
C LEU A 390 -9.98 23.76 11.63
N LYS A 391 -10.90 24.69 11.34
CA LYS A 391 -11.47 24.86 10.00
C LYS A 391 -10.36 25.21 9.00
N TYR A 392 -9.48 26.16 9.33
CA TYR A 392 -8.31 26.47 8.50
C TYR A 392 -7.38 25.26 8.34
N LEU A 393 -7.04 24.56 9.42
CA LEU A 393 -6.19 23.37 9.39
C LEU A 393 -6.75 22.33 8.42
N TYR A 394 -8.05 22.08 8.42
CA TYR A 394 -8.67 21.13 7.50
C TYR A 394 -8.65 21.63 6.03
N PHE A 395 -9.28 22.77 5.78
CA PHE A 395 -9.59 23.24 4.42
C PHE A 395 -8.40 23.85 3.68
N GLU A 396 -7.44 24.41 4.42
CA GLU A 396 -6.34 25.17 3.83
C GLU A 396 -4.99 24.48 3.99
N VAL A 397 -4.83 23.59 4.97
CA VAL A 397 -3.57 22.87 5.19
C VAL A 397 -3.70 21.40 4.79
N LEU A 398 -4.51 20.61 5.51
CA LEU A 398 -4.56 19.15 5.33
C LEU A 398 -5.01 18.72 3.94
N THR A 399 -6.06 19.32 3.38
CA THR A 399 -6.59 18.98 2.04
C THR A 399 -5.70 19.45 0.89
N LYS A 400 -4.83 20.43 1.14
CA LYS A 400 -3.93 21.03 0.14
C LYS A 400 -2.48 20.57 0.23
N LEU A 401 -2.09 19.94 1.34
CA LEU A 401 -0.74 19.42 1.56
C LEU A 401 -0.32 18.43 0.46
N ARG A 402 0.90 18.54 -0.04
CA ARG A 402 1.49 17.65 -1.05
C ARG A 402 2.81 17.08 -0.55
N ILE A 403 2.86 15.77 -0.35
CA ILE A 403 4.01 15.03 0.17
C ILE A 403 4.54 14.11 -0.94
N CYS A 404 5.84 14.20 -1.24
CA CYS A 404 6.49 13.34 -2.22
C CYS A 404 7.60 12.49 -1.61
N ASP A 405 7.64 11.21 -2.00
CA ASP A 405 8.82 10.36 -1.88
C ASP A 405 9.43 10.11 -3.28
N ASN A 406 10.55 10.76 -3.57
CA ASN A 406 11.18 10.75 -4.90
C ASN A 406 12.03 9.49 -5.19
N ALA A 407 12.05 8.53 -4.26
CA ALA A 407 12.62 7.19 -4.42
C ALA A 407 11.76 6.19 -3.64
N CYS A 408 10.47 6.15 -3.97
CA CYS A 408 9.45 5.63 -3.05
C CYS A 408 9.53 4.14 -2.78
N GLY A 409 10.21 3.36 -3.63
CA GLY A 409 10.29 1.91 -3.52
C GLY A 409 8.90 1.31 -3.40
N SER A 410 8.70 0.48 -2.38
CA SER A 410 7.42 -0.13 -2.04
C SER A 410 6.40 0.83 -1.39
N GLY A 411 6.69 2.12 -1.26
CA GLY A 411 5.78 3.14 -0.71
C GLY A 411 5.77 3.23 0.82
N SER A 412 6.81 2.75 1.51
CA SER A 412 6.81 2.65 2.98
C SER A 412 6.75 4.00 3.71
N PHE A 413 7.47 5.03 3.23
CA PHE A 413 7.33 6.39 3.80
C PHE A 413 5.98 7.01 3.47
N LEU A 414 5.44 6.74 2.28
CA LEU A 414 4.14 7.28 1.89
C LEU A 414 2.99 6.70 2.74
N ILE A 415 3.03 5.41 3.06
CA ILE A 415 2.08 4.79 4.00
C ILE A 415 2.21 5.43 5.39
N ALA A 416 3.44 5.58 5.91
CA ALA A 416 3.68 6.20 7.22
C ALA A 416 3.18 7.66 7.28
N ALA A 417 3.46 8.44 6.24
CA ALA A 417 2.92 9.79 6.09
C ALA A 417 1.39 9.78 6.02
N GLY A 418 0.81 8.84 5.27
CA GLY A 418 -0.63 8.64 5.15
C GLY A 418 -1.30 8.33 6.49
N ASP A 419 -0.72 7.47 7.32
CA ASP A 419 -1.27 7.14 8.64
C ASP A 419 -1.25 8.34 9.62
N ILE A 420 -0.22 9.17 9.56
CA ILE A 420 -0.15 10.43 10.33
C ILE A 420 -1.28 11.36 9.90
N LEU A 421 -1.46 11.54 8.58
CA LEU A 421 -2.53 12.36 8.04
C LEU A 421 -3.90 11.78 8.40
N LEU A 422 -4.10 10.47 8.35
CA LEU A 422 -5.36 9.82 8.75
C LEU A 422 -5.72 10.17 10.20
N GLY A 423 -4.75 10.14 11.12
CA GLY A 423 -4.94 10.55 12.51
C GLY A 423 -5.38 12.02 12.64
N LEU A 424 -4.69 12.92 11.94
CA LEU A 424 -5.00 14.36 11.94
C LEU A 424 -6.37 14.66 11.34
N TYR A 425 -6.65 14.16 10.13
CA TYR A 425 -7.95 14.29 9.47
C TYR A 425 -9.09 13.77 10.35
N SER A 426 -8.93 12.57 10.90
CA SER A 426 -9.96 11.94 11.73
C SER A 426 -10.27 12.77 12.96
N ARG A 427 -9.24 13.28 13.66
CA ARG A 427 -9.44 14.11 14.86
C ARG A 427 -10.08 15.44 14.51
N VAL A 428 -9.56 16.15 13.50
CA VAL A 428 -10.07 17.47 13.11
C VAL A 428 -11.51 17.37 12.62
N LEU A 429 -11.82 16.45 11.71
CA LEU A 429 -13.18 16.28 11.21
C LEU A 429 -14.15 15.90 12.32
N LYS A 430 -13.74 15.09 13.31
CA LYS A 430 -14.60 14.74 14.44
C LYS A 430 -14.99 15.98 15.23
N ILE A 431 -14.03 16.86 15.52
CA ILE A 431 -14.29 18.11 16.25
C ILE A 431 -15.21 19.03 15.42
N LEU A 432 -14.94 19.18 14.12
CA LEU A 432 -15.74 20.01 13.22
C LEU A 432 -17.18 19.50 13.09
N GLU A 433 -17.39 18.19 13.04
CA GLU A 433 -18.73 17.60 13.02
C GLU A 433 -19.50 17.89 14.32
N GLU A 434 -18.85 17.68 15.47
CA GLU A 434 -19.46 17.86 16.80
C GLU A 434 -19.84 19.34 17.08
N HIS A 435 -19.05 20.29 16.57
CA HIS A 435 -19.21 21.72 16.92
C HIS A 435 -19.73 22.60 15.77
N LEU A 436 -19.51 22.18 14.52
CA LEU A 436 -19.78 22.95 13.30
C LEU A 436 -20.52 22.11 12.23
N GLY A 437 -21.26 21.06 12.61
CA GLY A 437 -21.97 20.20 11.64
C GLY A 437 -22.99 20.92 10.74
N GLU A 438 -23.53 22.07 11.18
CA GLU A 438 -24.43 22.91 10.36
C GLU A 438 -23.71 24.03 9.58
N ASP A 439 -22.39 24.18 9.75
CA ASP A 439 -21.60 25.06 8.88
C ASP A 439 -21.66 24.52 7.44
N ARG A 440 -21.88 25.42 6.47
CA ARG A 440 -22.11 25.07 5.07
C ARG A 440 -20.99 24.19 4.49
N ASP A 441 -19.73 24.51 4.76
CA ASP A 441 -18.59 23.83 4.16
C ASP A 441 -18.37 22.47 4.84
N VAL A 442 -18.53 22.41 6.16
CA VAL A 442 -18.44 21.17 6.95
C VAL A 442 -19.55 20.21 6.54
N LYS A 443 -20.80 20.68 6.47
CA LYS A 443 -21.96 19.89 6.07
C LYS A 443 -21.77 19.21 4.73
N LYS A 444 -21.23 19.93 3.73
CA LYS A 444 -20.94 19.37 2.41
C LYS A 444 -19.98 18.18 2.48
N ILE A 445 -18.93 18.26 3.30
CA ILE A 445 -17.99 17.14 3.47
C ILE A 445 -18.66 15.97 4.16
N LEU A 446 -19.47 16.23 5.20
CA LEU A 446 -20.19 15.18 5.91
C LEU A 446 -21.13 14.42 4.95
N GLU A 447 -21.88 15.13 4.10
CA GLU A 447 -22.74 14.54 3.05
C GLU A 447 -21.95 13.74 2.01
N GLU A 448 -20.73 14.15 1.66
CA GLU A 448 -19.86 13.37 0.79
C GLU A 448 -19.33 12.10 1.48
N MET A 449 -18.92 12.24 2.74
CA MET A 449 -18.37 11.16 3.56
C MET A 449 -19.42 10.08 3.87
N GLU A 450 -20.69 10.45 4.03
CA GLU A 450 -21.81 9.51 4.22
C GLU A 450 -21.99 8.55 3.04
N LYS A 451 -21.57 8.94 1.83
CA LYS A 451 -21.64 8.10 0.62
C LYS A 451 -20.55 7.02 0.59
N SER A 452 -19.50 7.17 1.38
CA SER A 452 -18.40 6.21 1.47
C SER A 452 -18.73 5.06 2.44
N PRO A 453 -18.07 3.89 2.31
CA PRO A 453 -18.26 2.75 3.22
C PRO A 453 -18.08 3.11 4.70
N THR A 454 -17.02 3.86 5.01
CA THR A 454 -16.67 4.33 6.35
C THR A 454 -16.03 5.71 6.27
N ARG A 455 -15.99 6.44 7.40
CA ARG A 455 -15.25 7.70 7.55
C ARG A 455 -13.78 7.54 7.17
N ASN A 456 -13.12 6.52 7.71
CA ASN A 456 -11.70 6.28 7.43
C ASN A 456 -11.47 5.94 5.95
N TYR A 457 -12.39 5.21 5.31
CA TYR A 457 -12.30 4.96 3.88
C TYR A 457 -12.32 6.26 3.07
N TYR A 458 -13.25 7.18 3.38
CA TYR A 458 -13.30 8.50 2.75
C TYR A 458 -11.99 9.26 2.94
N ILE A 459 -11.51 9.36 4.19
CA ILE A 459 -10.29 10.09 4.54
C ILE A 459 -9.06 9.49 3.84
N VAL A 460 -8.85 8.18 3.92
CA VAL A 460 -7.73 7.49 3.27
C VAL A 460 -7.79 7.68 1.76
N ARG A 461 -8.98 7.64 1.16
CA ARG A 461 -9.16 7.94 -0.26
C ARG A 461 -8.71 9.37 -0.60
N GLN A 462 -9.09 10.37 0.20
CA GLN A 462 -8.63 11.75 -0.01
C GLN A 462 -7.11 11.88 0.13
N ILE A 463 -6.51 11.21 1.12
CA ILE A 463 -5.06 11.22 1.35
C ILE A 463 -4.30 10.63 0.17
N ILE A 464 -4.70 9.43 -0.27
CA ILE A 464 -4.04 8.73 -1.37
C ILE A 464 -4.11 9.53 -2.69
N ILE A 465 -5.25 10.17 -2.97
CA ILE A 465 -5.47 10.89 -4.24
C ILE A 465 -4.80 12.26 -4.24
N ASN A 466 -4.92 13.00 -3.13
CA ASN A 466 -4.57 14.41 -3.11
C ASN A 466 -3.27 14.70 -2.36
N ASN A 467 -2.88 13.89 -1.37
CA ASN A 467 -1.74 14.24 -0.51
C ASN A 467 -0.45 13.51 -0.87
N LEU A 468 -0.53 12.25 -1.33
CA LEU A 468 0.65 11.38 -1.46
C LEU A 468 1.11 11.22 -2.92
N TYR A 469 2.41 11.41 -3.14
CA TYR A 469 3.07 11.32 -4.43
C TYR A 469 4.37 10.54 -4.31
N GLY A 470 4.76 9.84 -5.37
CA GLY A 470 5.98 9.02 -5.36
C GLY A 470 6.60 8.87 -6.74
N VAL A 471 7.91 8.79 -6.77
CA VAL A 471 8.69 8.47 -7.98
C VAL A 471 9.64 7.34 -7.64
N ASP A 472 9.75 6.35 -8.53
CA ASP A 472 10.79 5.33 -8.44
C ASP A 472 11.29 4.93 -9.83
N LEU A 473 12.57 4.58 -9.92
CA LEU A 473 13.19 4.14 -11.17
C LEU A 473 12.62 2.80 -11.66
N MET A 474 12.19 1.96 -10.72
CA MET A 474 11.80 0.58 -10.96
C MET A 474 10.27 0.48 -11.09
N GLU A 475 9.81 0.10 -12.28
CA GLU A 475 8.37 -0.07 -12.57
C GLU A 475 7.69 -1.03 -11.58
N GLY A 476 8.36 -2.13 -11.24
CA GLY A 476 7.86 -3.07 -10.25
C GLY A 476 7.67 -2.45 -8.86
N ALA A 477 8.55 -1.53 -8.43
CA ALA A 477 8.44 -0.83 -7.14
C ALA A 477 7.16 0.02 -7.08
N VAL A 478 6.93 0.81 -8.14
CA VAL A 478 5.74 1.65 -8.30
C VAL A 478 4.44 0.82 -8.27
N GLU A 479 4.40 -0.31 -8.97
CA GLU A 479 3.21 -1.18 -8.97
C GLU A 479 2.91 -1.76 -7.57
N ILE A 480 3.94 -2.05 -6.77
CA ILE A 480 3.76 -2.51 -5.38
C ILE A 480 3.24 -1.39 -4.49
N ALA A 481 3.76 -0.17 -4.65
CA ALA A 481 3.28 0.99 -3.91
C ALA A 481 1.79 1.22 -4.20
N LYS A 482 1.36 1.11 -5.48
CA LYS A 482 -0.06 1.15 -5.87
C LYS A 482 -0.87 0.05 -5.19
N LEU A 483 -0.37 -1.20 -5.21
CA LEU A 483 -1.02 -2.33 -4.55
C LEU A 483 -1.23 -2.07 -3.04
N ARG A 484 -0.20 -1.57 -2.35
CA ARG A 484 -0.27 -1.24 -0.92
C ARG A 484 -1.25 -0.12 -0.63
N PHE A 485 -1.30 0.91 -1.46
CA PHE A 485 -2.31 1.98 -1.32
C PHE A 485 -3.73 1.43 -1.45
N TRP A 486 -3.99 0.56 -2.43
CA TRP A 486 -5.29 -0.08 -2.57
C TRP A 486 -5.64 -1.01 -1.39
N LEU A 487 -4.66 -1.76 -0.88
CA LEU A 487 -4.85 -2.59 0.32
C LEU A 487 -5.10 -1.75 1.58
N TRP A 488 -4.39 -0.63 1.74
CA TRP A 488 -4.61 0.30 2.85
C TRP A 488 -6.02 0.90 2.79
N LEU A 489 -6.46 1.35 1.61
CA LEU A 489 -7.81 1.87 1.41
C LEU A 489 -8.88 0.82 1.74
N ILE A 490 -8.77 -0.39 1.17
CA ILE A 490 -9.78 -1.43 1.36
C ILE A 490 -9.81 -1.95 2.82
N SER A 491 -8.68 -1.89 3.54
CA SER A 491 -8.62 -2.25 4.96
C SER A 491 -9.48 -1.35 5.85
N GLN A 492 -9.89 -0.17 5.37
CA GLN A 492 -10.78 0.74 6.09
C GLN A 492 -12.27 0.38 5.95
N VAL A 493 -12.60 -0.64 5.15
CA VAL A 493 -13.99 -1.09 4.98
C VAL A 493 -14.37 -1.98 6.15
N ASP A 494 -15.46 -1.63 6.85
CA ASP A 494 -16.11 -2.53 7.80
C ASP A 494 -17.28 -3.25 7.08
N PRO A 495 -17.24 -4.58 6.94
CA PRO A 495 -18.28 -5.35 6.28
C PRO A 495 -19.64 -5.23 6.97
N LYS A 496 -19.67 -4.94 8.29
CA LYS A 496 -20.90 -4.73 9.05
C LYS A 496 -21.52 -3.36 8.80
N SER A 497 -20.73 -2.38 8.37
CA SER A 497 -21.19 -1.01 8.14
C SER A 497 -21.51 -0.72 6.67
N ILE A 498 -21.44 -1.73 5.80
CA ILE A 498 -21.53 -1.57 4.35
C ILE A 498 -22.90 -1.93 3.76
N GLU A 499 -23.80 -2.50 4.55
CA GLU A 499 -25.13 -2.88 4.08
C GLU A 499 -25.87 -1.64 3.55
N GLY A 500 -26.20 -1.64 2.25
CA GLY A 500 -26.82 -0.49 1.57
C GLY A 500 -25.88 0.63 1.15
N LYS A 501 -24.57 0.54 1.42
CA LYS A 501 -23.56 1.54 1.01
C LYS A 501 -22.77 1.12 -0.22
N ARG A 502 -22.29 2.11 -0.96
CA ARG A 502 -21.45 1.90 -2.15
C ARG A 502 -19.98 1.72 -1.74
N ILE A 503 -19.30 0.71 -2.29
CA ILE A 503 -17.83 0.73 -2.37
C ILE A 503 -17.45 1.57 -3.58
N GLU A 504 -16.82 2.71 -3.32
CA GLU A 504 -16.24 3.53 -4.39
C GLU A 504 -15.13 2.76 -5.11
N THR A 505 -14.94 3.07 -6.38
CA THR A 505 -13.89 2.45 -7.18
C THR A 505 -12.50 2.78 -6.63
N LEU A 506 -11.54 1.87 -6.84
CA LEU A 506 -10.15 2.13 -6.54
C LEU A 506 -9.69 3.39 -7.30
N PRO A 507 -9.00 4.32 -6.62
CA PRO A 507 -8.49 5.50 -7.29
C PRO A 507 -7.43 5.12 -8.32
N ASN A 508 -7.37 5.89 -9.39
CA ASN A 508 -6.27 5.79 -10.34
C ASN A 508 -5.04 6.48 -9.76
N LEU A 509 -3.97 5.70 -9.54
CA LEU A 509 -2.73 6.14 -8.93
C LEU A 509 -1.60 6.41 -9.94
N ASP A 510 -1.85 6.25 -11.24
CA ASP A 510 -0.84 6.37 -12.31
C ASP A 510 -0.21 7.76 -12.40
N TYR A 511 -0.84 8.77 -11.81
CA TYR A 511 -0.40 10.16 -11.81
C TYR A 511 -0.08 10.68 -10.40
N ASN A 512 0.01 9.77 -9.43
CA ASN A 512 0.51 10.03 -8.08
C ASN A 512 1.80 9.25 -7.86
N LEU A 513 1.86 8.01 -8.35
CA LEU A 513 3.02 7.12 -8.26
C LEU A 513 3.55 6.85 -9.68
N MET A 514 4.74 7.37 -9.99
CA MET A 514 5.28 7.42 -11.34
C MET A 514 6.64 6.74 -11.47
N VAL A 515 6.91 6.19 -12.65
CA VAL A 515 8.18 5.55 -12.98
C VAL A 515 9.11 6.59 -13.61
N GLY A 516 10.31 6.76 -13.06
CA GLY A 516 11.29 7.68 -13.61
C GLY A 516 12.49 7.90 -12.72
N ASN A 517 13.51 8.51 -13.27
CA ASN A 517 14.69 8.94 -12.55
C ASN A 517 14.50 10.37 -12.06
N SER A 518 14.17 10.49 -10.77
CA SER A 518 13.93 11.75 -10.08
C SER A 518 15.08 12.76 -10.16
N LEU A 519 16.30 12.31 -10.48
CA LEU A 519 17.51 13.15 -10.57
C LEU A 519 17.74 13.75 -11.97
N ILE A 520 17.01 13.31 -13.00
CA ILE A 520 17.26 13.70 -14.39
C ILE A 520 15.97 14.22 -15.02
N GLY A 521 15.96 15.49 -15.44
CA GLY A 521 14.86 16.08 -16.18
C GLY A 521 14.66 17.54 -15.81
N TYR A 522 13.57 18.13 -16.29
CA TYR A 522 13.20 19.51 -15.96
C TYR A 522 12.47 19.52 -14.62
N VAL A 523 12.72 20.54 -13.81
CA VAL A 523 11.95 20.77 -12.58
C VAL A 523 10.64 21.47 -12.92
N ASP A 524 10.71 22.57 -13.66
CA ASP A 524 9.53 23.31 -14.14
C ASP A 524 9.41 23.21 -15.67
N ILE A 525 8.19 23.20 -16.21
CA ILE A 525 7.95 23.25 -17.66
C ILE A 525 8.49 24.56 -18.24
N GLU A 526 8.46 25.67 -17.48
CA GLU A 526 8.97 26.96 -17.95
C GLU A 526 10.49 26.95 -18.16
N ASP A 527 11.22 26.04 -17.53
CA ASP A 527 12.67 25.90 -17.74
C ASP A 527 13.00 25.44 -19.18
N VAL A 528 12.02 24.89 -19.91
CA VAL A 528 12.15 24.53 -21.32
C VAL A 528 12.33 25.76 -22.22
N ASP A 529 11.75 26.91 -21.85
CA ASP A 529 11.79 28.15 -22.63
C ASP A 529 13.11 28.93 -22.42
N LEU A 530 13.77 28.78 -21.27
CA LEU A 530 15.06 29.45 -20.99
C LEU A 530 16.18 28.98 -21.93
N ASP A 531 16.14 27.72 -22.37
CA ASP A 531 17.08 27.16 -23.35
C ASP A 531 16.79 27.64 -24.79
N PHE A 532 15.57 28.15 -25.04
CA PHE A 532 15.18 28.69 -26.35
C PHE A 532 15.92 30.00 -26.68
N ILE A 533 16.21 30.80 -25.65
CA ILE A 533 16.80 32.15 -25.81
C ILE A 533 18.32 32.05 -26.09
N ALA A 534 18.97 30.95 -25.72
CA ALA A 534 20.40 30.72 -25.96
C ALA A 534 20.73 30.38 -27.44
N HIS A 535 19.75 30.01 -28.26
CA HIS A 535 19.93 29.71 -29.68
C HIS A 535 19.02 30.60 -30.54
N LYS A 536 19.53 31.76 -30.97
CA LYS A 536 18.84 32.68 -31.88
C LYS A 536 18.64 32.04 -33.27
N THR A 537 17.47 31.45 -33.51
CA THR A 537 16.89 31.26 -34.85
C THR A 537 15.36 31.07 -34.78
N LEU A 538 14.71 31.16 -35.94
CA LEU A 538 13.26 31.14 -36.30
C LEU A 538 12.32 30.16 -35.57
N ASP A 539 12.85 29.33 -34.68
CA ASP A 539 12.18 28.26 -33.96
C ASP A 539 11.25 28.81 -32.83
N SER A 540 11.43 30.09 -32.45
CA SER A 540 10.76 30.77 -31.31
C SER A 540 9.23 30.83 -31.42
N TRP A 541 8.69 30.87 -32.64
CA TRP A 541 7.24 30.92 -32.85
C TRP A 541 6.58 29.54 -32.74
N LEU A 542 7.31 28.45 -33.01
CA LEU A 542 6.84 27.07 -32.84
C LEU A 542 6.97 26.59 -31.38
N GLY A 543 7.95 27.09 -30.63
CA GLY A 543 8.20 26.75 -29.22
C GLY A 543 7.07 27.15 -28.27
N ILE A 544 6.58 28.39 -28.39
CA ILE A 544 5.47 28.92 -27.57
C ILE A 544 4.20 28.06 -27.74
N SER A 545 3.94 27.58 -28.97
CA SER A 545 2.78 26.70 -29.26
C SER A 545 2.89 25.32 -28.60
N LYS A 546 4.12 24.82 -28.41
CA LYS A 546 4.38 23.50 -27.81
C LYS A 546 4.38 23.53 -26.28
N VAL A 547 4.89 24.59 -25.65
CA VAL A 547 4.77 24.75 -24.19
C VAL A 547 3.30 24.87 -23.80
N GLU A 548 2.53 25.70 -24.50
CA GLU A 548 1.08 25.80 -24.28
C GLU A 548 0.36 24.45 -24.50
N TRP A 549 0.79 23.67 -25.48
CA TRP A 549 0.30 22.30 -25.66
C TRP A 549 0.63 21.38 -24.46
N LEU A 550 1.84 21.44 -23.91
CA LEU A 550 2.21 20.69 -22.70
C LEU A 550 1.34 21.08 -21.50
N LYS A 551 1.09 22.38 -21.30
CA LYS A 551 0.19 22.89 -20.25
C LYS A 551 -1.22 22.31 -20.39
N ASN A 552 -1.77 22.36 -21.60
CA ASN A 552 -3.10 21.84 -21.90
C ASN A 552 -3.19 20.32 -21.72
N LEU A 553 -2.13 19.60 -22.08
CA LEU A 553 -2.06 18.15 -21.90
C LEU A 553 -2.03 17.77 -20.42
N ALA A 554 -1.28 18.52 -19.63
CA ALA A 554 -1.15 18.28 -18.20
C ALA A 554 -2.43 18.66 -17.42
N LYS A 555 -3.16 19.70 -17.85
CA LYS A 555 -4.51 20.01 -17.33
C LYS A 555 -5.50 18.87 -17.54
N LYS A 556 -5.41 18.13 -18.66
CA LYS A 556 -6.26 16.95 -18.90
C LYS A 556 -5.98 15.79 -17.93
N ILE A 557 -4.76 15.68 -17.38
CA ILE A 557 -4.44 14.68 -16.35
C ILE A 557 -5.31 14.91 -15.11
N ARG A 558 -5.45 16.17 -14.68
CA ARG A 558 -6.26 16.56 -13.53
C ARG A 558 -7.73 16.19 -13.72
N GLU A 559 -8.29 16.48 -14.89
CA GLU A 559 -9.67 16.10 -15.23
C GLU A 559 -9.83 14.57 -15.21
N PHE A 560 -8.86 13.84 -15.75
CA PHE A 560 -8.89 12.38 -15.81
C PHE A 560 -8.82 11.69 -14.43
N LYS A 561 -8.08 12.24 -13.45
CA LYS A 561 -8.06 11.72 -12.06
C LYS A 561 -9.46 11.66 -11.43
N THR A 562 -10.39 12.48 -11.91
CA THR A 562 -11.73 12.63 -11.34
C THR A 562 -12.83 11.86 -12.10
N LEU A 563 -12.52 11.27 -13.25
CA LEU A 563 -13.51 10.57 -14.08
C LEU A 563 -13.84 9.16 -13.57
N PRO A 564 -15.12 8.71 -13.64
CA PRO A 564 -15.50 7.33 -13.40
C PRO A 564 -14.82 6.37 -14.40
N SER A 565 -14.37 5.21 -13.94
CA SER A 565 -13.46 4.31 -14.68
C SER A 565 -14.02 3.69 -15.98
N HIS A 566 -15.32 3.81 -16.29
CA HIS A 566 -15.95 3.10 -17.41
C HIS A 566 -15.79 3.81 -18.77
N GLU A 567 -15.78 5.15 -18.78
CA GLU A 567 -15.44 5.95 -19.97
C GLU A 567 -13.92 6.11 -20.15
N ALA A 568 -13.15 5.68 -19.15
CA ALA A 568 -11.75 6.02 -18.99
C ALA A 568 -10.81 5.24 -19.92
N VAL A 569 -11.11 4.02 -20.37
CA VAL A 569 -10.11 3.19 -21.09
C VAL A 569 -9.68 3.81 -22.43
N LYS A 570 -10.63 4.21 -23.29
CA LYS A 570 -10.31 4.86 -24.58
C LYS A 570 -9.71 6.25 -24.39
N LEU A 571 -10.19 6.99 -23.40
CA LEU A 571 -9.67 8.32 -23.07
C LEU A 571 -8.24 8.22 -22.53
N LYS A 572 -7.95 7.20 -21.71
CA LYS A 572 -6.62 6.87 -21.16
C LYS A 572 -5.64 6.50 -22.25
N GLU A 573 -5.99 5.61 -23.17
CA GLU A 573 -5.12 5.26 -24.29
C GLU A 573 -4.80 6.47 -25.17
N LYS A 574 -5.76 7.37 -25.38
CA LYS A 574 -5.53 8.61 -26.13
C LYS A 574 -4.66 9.57 -25.34
N LEU A 575 -4.94 9.77 -24.06
CA LEU A 575 -4.17 10.65 -23.17
C LEU A 575 -2.72 10.16 -23.04
N ASN A 576 -2.51 8.87 -22.76
CA ASN A 576 -1.18 8.28 -22.64
C ASN A 576 -0.36 8.42 -23.93
N ARG A 577 -0.98 8.27 -25.10
CA ARG A 577 -0.30 8.53 -26.38
C ARG A 577 0.14 9.98 -26.55
N GLU A 578 -0.68 10.93 -26.10
CA GLU A 578 -0.30 12.34 -26.13
C GLU A 578 0.78 12.66 -25.09
N LEU A 579 0.69 12.08 -23.88
CA LEU A 579 1.71 12.20 -22.83
C LEU A 579 3.06 11.68 -23.31
N GLU A 580 3.07 10.56 -24.03
CA GLU A 580 4.31 10.00 -24.55
C GLU A 580 4.98 10.92 -25.58
N LYS A 581 4.21 11.54 -26.48
CA LYS A 581 4.73 12.59 -27.37
C LYS A 581 5.30 13.77 -26.58
N GLY A 582 4.69 14.11 -25.45
CA GLY A 582 5.16 15.17 -24.55
C GLY A 582 6.51 14.82 -23.95
N ARG A 583 6.65 13.59 -23.43
CA ARG A 583 7.91 13.05 -22.91
C ARG A 583 8.99 13.00 -23.98
N GLU A 584 8.68 12.48 -25.16
CA GLU A 584 9.61 12.45 -26.30
C GLU A 584 10.13 13.85 -26.62
N PHE A 585 9.24 14.85 -26.70
CA PHE A 585 9.62 16.24 -26.95
C PHE A 585 10.54 16.81 -25.85
N LEU A 586 10.20 16.60 -24.59
CA LEU A 586 10.99 17.08 -23.45
C LEU A 586 12.34 16.36 -23.36
N ASN A 587 12.38 15.06 -23.64
CA ASN A 587 13.59 14.24 -23.72
C ASN A 587 14.55 14.76 -24.79
N GLU A 588 14.06 15.05 -26.00
CA GLU A 588 14.90 15.64 -27.05
C GLU A 588 15.50 16.97 -26.61
N LYS A 589 14.69 17.86 -26.03
CA LYS A 589 15.14 19.18 -25.60
C LYS A 589 16.19 19.07 -24.49
N PHE A 590 15.92 18.27 -23.47
CA PHE A 590 16.85 18.07 -22.34
C PHE A 590 18.17 17.43 -22.80
N TYR A 591 18.11 16.43 -23.69
CA TYR A 591 19.30 15.80 -24.26
C TYR A 591 20.16 16.79 -25.06
N ASN A 592 19.53 17.66 -25.85
CA ASN A 592 20.26 18.70 -26.59
C ASN A 592 20.91 19.71 -25.65
N MET A 593 20.24 20.10 -24.55
CA MET A 593 20.83 20.94 -23.50
C MET A 593 22.07 20.26 -22.88
N LEU A 594 22.00 18.98 -22.52
CA LEU A 594 23.14 18.23 -21.97
C LEU A 594 24.32 18.21 -22.95
N LYS A 595 24.06 17.99 -24.25
CA LYS A 595 25.08 18.04 -25.30
C LYS A 595 25.73 19.42 -25.42
N ALA A 596 24.93 20.49 -25.40
CA ALA A 596 25.45 21.85 -25.46
C ALA A 596 26.36 22.17 -24.26
N LYS A 597 26.09 21.58 -23.10
CA LYS A 597 26.93 21.66 -21.89
C LYS A 597 28.14 20.71 -21.91
N GLY A 598 28.37 19.97 -23.00
CA GLY A 598 29.53 19.10 -23.17
C GLY A 598 29.43 17.73 -22.50
N VAL A 599 28.25 17.30 -22.05
CA VAL A 599 28.03 15.98 -21.44
C VAL A 599 28.19 14.90 -22.51
N LYS A 600 29.11 13.95 -22.29
CA LYS A 600 29.41 12.84 -23.20
C LYS A 600 28.52 11.64 -22.87
N ILE A 601 27.31 11.62 -23.40
CA ILE A 601 26.37 10.50 -23.31
C ILE A 601 25.68 10.31 -24.66
N SER A 602 25.51 9.05 -25.09
CA SER A 602 24.69 8.76 -26.27
C SER A 602 23.21 8.95 -25.97
N LYS A 603 22.39 9.06 -27.02
CA LYS A 603 20.94 9.25 -26.86
C LYS A 603 20.29 8.02 -26.23
N GLU A 604 20.75 6.84 -26.62
CA GLU A 604 20.29 5.57 -26.10
C GLU A 604 20.62 5.43 -24.61
N GLU A 605 21.86 5.74 -24.21
CA GLU A 605 22.23 5.78 -22.80
C GLU A 605 21.39 6.78 -22.00
N PHE A 606 21.17 7.99 -22.53
CA PHE A 606 20.33 9.00 -21.87
C PHE A 606 18.88 8.50 -21.67
N LEU A 607 18.25 7.94 -22.69
CA LEU A 607 16.89 7.41 -22.58
C LEU A 607 16.81 6.22 -21.61
N ASN A 608 17.85 5.39 -21.56
CA ASN A 608 17.95 4.28 -20.59
C ASN A 608 18.05 4.76 -19.14
N LEU A 609 18.44 6.02 -18.90
CA LEU A 609 18.40 6.62 -17.56
C LEU A 609 16.99 7.01 -17.12
N LYS A 610 15.97 6.87 -17.98
CA LYS A 610 14.54 7.17 -17.69
C LYS A 610 14.33 8.59 -17.14
N PRO A 611 14.71 9.65 -17.88
CA PRO A 611 14.48 11.04 -17.46
C PRO A 611 13.02 11.29 -17.02
N PHE A 612 12.86 12.00 -15.91
CA PHE A 612 11.59 12.37 -15.30
C PHE A 612 11.43 13.90 -15.26
N HIS A 613 10.43 14.43 -15.97
CA HIS A 613 10.18 15.86 -16.07
C HIS A 613 9.12 16.31 -15.05
N TRP A 614 9.54 16.71 -13.85
CA TRP A 614 8.69 16.98 -12.70
C TRP A 614 7.47 17.86 -13.00
N GLY A 615 7.67 19.06 -13.57
CA GLY A 615 6.58 19.98 -13.86
C GLY A 615 5.58 19.47 -14.91
N PHE A 616 6.00 18.52 -15.75
CA PHE A 616 5.12 17.87 -16.72
C PHE A 616 4.37 16.68 -16.13
N GLU A 617 5.08 15.83 -15.39
CA GLU A 617 4.52 14.60 -14.81
C GLU A 617 3.60 14.90 -13.60
N PHE A 618 3.96 15.89 -12.78
CA PHE A 618 3.18 16.35 -11.62
C PHE A 618 2.68 17.80 -11.77
N TYR A 619 2.06 18.10 -12.90
CA TYR A 619 1.62 19.46 -13.22
C TYR A 619 0.69 20.11 -12.19
N GLU A 620 -0.16 19.36 -11.50
CA GLU A 620 -1.05 19.93 -10.47
C GLU A 620 -0.28 20.45 -9.24
N VAL A 621 0.92 19.92 -9.02
CA VAL A 621 1.83 20.32 -7.93
C VAL A 621 2.69 21.50 -8.39
N PHE A 622 3.11 21.48 -9.66
CA PHE A 622 3.84 22.56 -10.32
C PHE A 622 2.90 23.45 -11.14
N ASP A 623 1.74 23.80 -10.57
CA ASP A 623 0.70 24.53 -11.28
C ASP A 623 1.22 25.89 -11.74
N LEU A 624 1.27 26.08 -13.06
CA LEU A 624 1.82 27.29 -13.67
C LEU A 624 0.94 28.53 -13.44
N GLU A 625 -0.30 28.34 -13.00
CA GLU A 625 -1.17 29.44 -12.57
C GLU A 625 -0.74 30.01 -11.20
N LYS A 626 0.12 29.31 -10.45
CA LYS A 626 0.69 29.77 -9.17
C LYS A 626 2.04 30.47 -9.33
N PRO A 627 2.42 31.37 -8.40
CA PRO A 627 3.77 31.92 -8.30
C PRO A 627 4.82 30.79 -8.22
N LYS A 628 6.01 31.02 -8.79
CA LYS A 628 7.07 29.99 -8.88
C LYS A 628 7.49 29.47 -7.51
N GLU A 629 7.43 30.32 -6.48
CA GLU A 629 7.77 30.02 -5.10
C GLU A 629 6.74 29.10 -4.41
N GLU A 630 5.52 29.03 -4.95
CA GLU A 630 4.43 28.18 -4.45
C GLU A 630 4.25 26.89 -5.28
N ARG A 631 5.10 26.67 -6.29
CA ARG A 631 5.11 25.47 -7.12
C ARG A 631 6.00 24.41 -6.49
N GLY A 632 5.52 23.17 -6.48
CA GLY A 632 6.26 22.04 -5.94
C GLY A 632 5.58 21.41 -4.72
N PHE A 633 6.29 20.47 -4.12
CA PHE A 633 5.80 19.74 -2.95
C PHE A 633 6.05 20.52 -1.67
N ASP A 634 5.09 20.45 -0.76
CA ASP A 634 5.24 21.00 0.59
C ASP A 634 6.28 20.23 1.41
N ILE A 635 6.35 18.91 1.19
CA ILE A 635 7.21 17.99 1.92
C ILE A 635 7.84 16.99 0.94
N ILE A 636 9.17 16.81 1.04
CA ILE A 636 9.89 15.67 0.48
C ILE A 636 10.30 14.73 1.61
N ILE A 637 9.99 13.45 1.48
CA ILE A 637 10.28 12.43 2.50
C ILE A 637 10.85 11.16 1.86
N GLY A 638 11.85 10.54 2.50
CA GLY A 638 12.47 9.32 2.00
C GLY A 638 13.67 8.93 2.85
N ASN A 639 14.30 7.79 2.55
CA ASN A 639 15.53 7.36 3.23
C ASN A 639 16.77 7.95 2.53
N PRO A 640 17.55 8.83 3.19
CA PRO A 640 18.80 9.36 2.61
C PRO A 640 19.93 8.30 2.56
N PRO A 641 20.99 8.53 1.74
CA PRO A 641 21.24 9.71 0.93
C PRO A 641 20.76 9.51 -0.51
N TYR A 642 20.12 10.56 -1.04
CA TYR A 642 19.73 10.70 -2.44
C TYR A 642 20.89 10.50 -3.42
#